data_AF-A0A673T6U5-F1
#
_entry.id   AF-A0A673T6U5-F1
#
_cell.length_a   1.000
_cell.length_b   1.000
_cell.length_c   1.000
_cell.angle_alpha   90.00
_cell.angle_beta   90.00
_cell.angle_gamma   90.00
#
_symmetry.space_group_name_H-M   'P 1'
#
loop_
_entity.id
_entity.type
_entity.pdbx_description
1 polymer ?
#
loop_
_entity_poly.entity_id
_entity_poly.type
_entity_poly.pdbx_seq_one_letter_code
_entity_poly.pdbx_strand_id
1 'polypeptide(L)'
;MQQERTVRLQYGSRVEAVYVLGTHLWTDVYSAAPAEAQTFSLKHSERVRVEVVRDGQAEEVATNGKQRWLLSPSTTLRVTMSQASTEASSDKVTVNYYEEEGSMPIDQAGLFLTAIEISLDVDADRDGVVEKNNPRKASWTWGPEGQGAILLVNCDRDTPWLSKEDLKDEKVYSKEDLKDMSQMVLRTKGPEQLPAGYEIVLYISMTDSDKVGVFYVENPFFGQRYIHILGRQKLYHVVKYTGGTAELLFFVEGLRFPDEGFPGLVSIHVSLLEYMAEGIPLTPIFTDSVVFRIAPWIMTPNILPPLSVFVCCMKDNYLFLKEVKNLVEKTNCELKVCFQYVNRGDRWIQDEVEFGYIEAPHKGFPVVLDSPRDGYLKDFPMKQLLGPDFGYVTREPLYEHVTSLDSFGNLEVSPPVTVNGKTYPLGRILIGSSFPLSGGRRMTKVVRDFLQAQQVQAPVELYSDWLTVGHVDEFMTFVPIPGTKQFRMLMASTSACYKLFREKQREGHGEAIMFKGWHLQSAYSQKPAFLRLVDTYVHHFPPYPKAVFLIVAGGLGGMSSKRITINKILSSESLVQENQYFQRCLDWNRDILKKELGLTEQDIIDLPALFKMDEKRQARAYFPNMVNMIVLDKDLGIPKPFGPQVDEVCCLETHVRSLLEPLGLCCTFVDDISAYHKFLGEVHCGTNVRRKPFTFKWWHMVP
;
A
#
# COMPACT_ATOMS: atom_id res chain seq x y z
N MET A 1 -30.27 -10.41 3.61
CA MET A 1 -31.63 -10.87 3.25
C MET A 1 -31.46 -12.17 2.49
N GLN A 2 -32.26 -13.19 2.79
CA GLN A 2 -32.29 -14.40 1.95
C GLN A 2 -32.83 -14.02 0.57
N GLN A 3 -32.18 -14.48 -0.50
CA GLN A 3 -32.54 -14.13 -1.86
C GLN A 3 -33.87 -14.82 -2.22
N GLU A 4 -34.85 -14.05 -2.70
CA GLU A 4 -36.14 -14.57 -3.13
C GLU A 4 -36.14 -14.74 -4.66
N ARG A 5 -36.62 -15.89 -5.17
CA ARG A 5 -36.81 -16.12 -6.62
C ARG A 5 -38.25 -16.47 -6.91
N THR A 6 -38.85 -15.85 -7.92
CA THR A 6 -40.19 -16.24 -8.40
C THR A 6 -40.09 -17.36 -9.43
N VAL A 7 -40.85 -18.43 -9.26
CA VAL A 7 -40.99 -19.52 -10.24
C VAL A 7 -42.47 -19.77 -10.47
N ARG A 8 -42.98 -19.42 -11.64
CA ARG A 8 -44.41 -19.57 -11.96
C ARG A 8 -44.68 -20.98 -12.46
N LEU A 9 -45.78 -21.58 -12.01
CA LEU A 9 -46.31 -22.78 -12.66
C LEU A 9 -46.79 -22.42 -14.06
N GLN A 10 -46.82 -23.40 -14.95
CA GLN A 10 -47.32 -23.27 -16.31
C GLN A 10 -48.56 -24.14 -16.50
N TYR A 11 -49.51 -23.63 -17.28
CA TYR A 11 -50.76 -24.31 -17.58
C TYR A 11 -50.52 -25.61 -18.36
N GLY A 12 -51.03 -26.74 -17.84
CA GLY A 12 -50.96 -28.05 -18.47
C GLY A 12 -49.54 -28.62 -18.68
N SER A 13 -48.49 -28.02 -18.10
CA SER A 13 -47.11 -28.44 -18.30
C SER A 13 -46.33 -28.60 -16.99
N ARG A 14 -45.26 -29.41 -17.10
CA ARG A 14 -44.26 -29.59 -16.05
C ARG A 14 -43.23 -28.46 -16.15
N VAL A 15 -42.97 -27.80 -15.03
CA VAL A 15 -41.87 -26.84 -14.87
C VAL A 15 -40.72 -27.53 -14.15
N GLU A 16 -39.51 -27.45 -14.71
CA GLU A 16 -38.27 -27.88 -14.07
C GLU A 16 -37.48 -26.65 -13.64
N ALA A 17 -36.99 -26.62 -12.39
CA ALA A 17 -36.23 -25.50 -11.88
C ALA A 17 -35.13 -25.94 -10.91
N VAL A 18 -33.97 -25.26 -10.97
CA VAL A 18 -32.92 -25.41 -9.94
C VAL A 18 -33.25 -24.56 -8.72
N TYR A 19 -33.14 -25.14 -7.53
CA TYR A 19 -33.26 -24.48 -6.23
C TYR A 19 -31.88 -24.32 -5.61
N VAL A 20 -31.46 -23.10 -5.25
CA VAL A 20 -30.18 -22.90 -4.55
C VAL A 20 -30.42 -22.84 -3.04
N LEU A 21 -29.71 -23.66 -2.27
CA LEU A 21 -29.85 -23.69 -0.81
C LEU A 21 -29.59 -22.32 -0.18
N GLY A 22 -30.39 -21.97 0.84
CA GLY A 22 -30.35 -20.66 1.49
C GLY A 22 -31.22 -19.58 0.82
N THR A 23 -31.87 -19.91 -0.31
CA THR A 23 -32.90 -19.07 -0.95
C THR A 23 -34.31 -19.58 -0.65
N HIS A 24 -35.35 -18.91 -1.13
CA HIS A 24 -36.70 -19.49 -1.19
C HIS A 24 -37.40 -19.11 -2.49
N LEU A 25 -38.33 -19.96 -2.91
CA LEU A 25 -39.11 -19.73 -4.12
C LEU A 25 -40.51 -19.22 -3.77
N TRP A 26 -40.95 -18.21 -4.52
CA TRP A 26 -42.35 -17.83 -4.61
C TRP A 26 -42.96 -18.45 -5.86
N THR A 27 -44.00 -19.25 -5.67
CA THR A 27 -44.67 -19.95 -6.76
C THR A 27 -46.11 -19.50 -6.91
N ASP A 28 -46.38 -18.87 -8.06
CA ASP A 28 -47.71 -18.51 -8.51
C ASP A 28 -48.42 -19.76 -9.03
N VAL A 29 -49.53 -20.09 -8.37
CA VAL A 29 -50.42 -21.21 -8.72
C VAL A 29 -51.68 -20.74 -9.45
N TYR A 30 -51.99 -19.45 -9.41
CA TYR A 30 -53.21 -18.91 -10.00
C TYR A 30 -53.10 -18.88 -11.53
N SER A 31 -51.95 -18.45 -12.05
CA SER A 31 -51.74 -18.29 -13.49
C SER A 31 -51.69 -19.60 -14.28
N ALA A 32 -51.48 -20.73 -13.61
CA ALA A 32 -51.48 -22.06 -14.21
C ALA A 32 -52.84 -22.79 -14.07
N ALA A 33 -53.83 -22.17 -13.41
CA ALA A 33 -55.13 -22.79 -13.21
C ALA A 33 -55.98 -22.71 -14.50
N PRO A 34 -56.72 -23.78 -14.86
CA PRO A 34 -57.75 -23.71 -15.89
C PRO A 34 -58.83 -22.68 -15.56
N ALA A 35 -59.47 -22.14 -16.60
CA ALA A 35 -60.49 -21.10 -16.44
C ALA A 35 -61.68 -21.55 -15.57
N GLU A 36 -62.00 -22.85 -15.54
CA GLU A 36 -63.09 -23.39 -14.71
C GLU A 36 -62.69 -23.70 -13.26
N ALA A 37 -61.40 -23.57 -12.90
CA ALA A 37 -60.91 -23.93 -11.58
C ALA A 37 -61.29 -22.90 -10.50
N GLN A 38 -61.78 -23.38 -9.35
CA GLN A 38 -62.14 -22.56 -8.18
C GLN A 38 -61.22 -22.81 -6.97
N THR A 39 -60.72 -24.04 -6.83
CA THR A 39 -59.84 -24.43 -5.73
C THR A 39 -58.65 -25.24 -6.21
N PHE A 40 -57.60 -25.29 -5.38
CA PHE A 40 -56.46 -26.15 -5.61
C PHE A 40 -56.08 -26.94 -4.35
N SER A 41 -55.47 -28.11 -4.53
CA SER A 41 -54.75 -28.85 -3.50
C SER A 41 -53.31 -29.04 -3.94
N LEU A 42 -52.41 -29.35 -3.00
CA LEU A 42 -51.03 -29.62 -3.34
C LEU A 42 -50.49 -30.86 -2.62
N LYS A 43 -49.52 -31.51 -3.26
CA LYS A 43 -48.69 -32.58 -2.71
C LYS A 43 -47.24 -32.23 -2.96
N HIS A 44 -46.33 -32.66 -2.10
CA HIS A 44 -44.91 -32.44 -2.31
C HIS A 44 -44.07 -33.60 -1.76
N SER A 45 -42.84 -33.73 -2.25
CA SER A 45 -41.87 -34.70 -1.73
C SER A 45 -41.44 -34.35 -0.29
N GLU A 46 -40.94 -35.34 0.44
CA GLU A 46 -40.57 -35.19 1.86
C GLU A 46 -39.47 -34.14 2.12
N ARG A 47 -38.58 -33.92 1.14
CA ARG A 47 -37.46 -32.97 1.25
C ARG A 47 -37.84 -31.54 0.89
N VAL A 48 -39.04 -31.34 0.37
CA VAL A 48 -39.56 -30.02 0.00
C VAL A 48 -40.52 -29.58 1.10
N ARG A 49 -40.34 -28.37 1.61
CA ARG A 49 -41.28 -27.73 2.53
C ARG A 49 -42.07 -26.68 1.76
N VAL A 50 -43.40 -26.76 1.85
CA VAL A 50 -44.32 -25.87 1.14
C VAL A 50 -45.21 -25.16 2.14
N GLU A 51 -45.29 -23.85 2.03
CA GLU A 51 -46.23 -23.02 2.77
C GLU A 51 -47.20 -22.36 1.78
N VAL A 52 -48.50 -22.41 2.06
CA VAL A 52 -49.51 -21.64 1.33
C VAL A 52 -49.58 -20.27 1.99
N VAL A 53 -49.34 -19.22 1.21
CA VAL A 53 -49.36 -17.84 1.69
C VAL A 53 -50.61 -17.15 1.18
N ARG A 54 -51.46 -16.68 2.10
CA ARG A 54 -52.69 -15.94 1.83
C ARG A 54 -52.61 -14.58 2.49
N ASP A 55 -52.62 -13.51 1.69
CA ASP A 55 -52.60 -12.12 2.19
C ASP A 55 -51.48 -11.88 3.25
N GLY A 56 -50.32 -12.50 3.05
CA GLY A 56 -49.15 -12.42 3.94
C GLY A 56 -49.10 -13.43 5.10
N GLN A 57 -50.16 -14.22 5.33
CA GLN A 57 -50.16 -15.30 6.32
C GLN A 57 -49.73 -16.63 5.69
N ALA A 58 -48.67 -17.23 6.23
CA ALA A 58 -48.12 -18.50 5.75
C ALA A 58 -48.64 -19.68 6.59
N GLU A 59 -49.14 -20.72 5.91
CA GLU A 59 -49.59 -21.98 6.51
C GLU A 59 -48.78 -23.14 5.90
N GLU A 60 -48.07 -23.89 6.74
CA GLU A 60 -47.30 -25.05 6.29
C GLU A 60 -48.22 -26.22 5.93
N VAL A 61 -47.91 -26.87 4.80
CA VAL A 61 -48.72 -27.96 4.24
C VAL A 61 -48.05 -29.30 4.45
N ALA A 62 -48.85 -30.34 4.73
CA ALA A 62 -48.37 -31.72 4.81
C ALA A 62 -48.14 -32.33 3.42
N THR A 63 -47.13 -33.20 3.30
CA THR A 63 -46.67 -33.83 2.03
C THR A 63 -47.77 -34.44 1.16
N ASN A 64 -48.77 -35.07 1.78
CA ASN A 64 -49.93 -35.68 1.11
C ASN A 64 -51.26 -35.10 1.61
N GLY A 65 -51.31 -33.79 1.83
CA GLY A 65 -52.52 -33.09 2.22
C GLY A 65 -53.66 -33.26 1.20
N LYS A 66 -54.89 -33.42 1.68
CA LYS A 66 -56.13 -33.30 0.87
C LYS A 66 -56.81 -31.93 1.03
N GLN A 67 -56.19 -31.04 1.79
CA GLN A 67 -56.69 -29.69 2.03
C GLN A 67 -56.75 -28.92 0.72
N ARG A 68 -57.82 -28.14 0.55
CA ARG A 68 -58.06 -27.30 -0.62
C ARG A 68 -58.06 -25.83 -0.18
N TRP A 69 -57.48 -24.97 -1.01
CA TRP A 69 -57.52 -23.53 -0.84
C TRP A 69 -58.20 -22.88 -2.05
N LEU A 70 -58.83 -21.73 -1.83
CA LEU A 70 -59.41 -20.94 -2.91
C LEU A 70 -58.30 -20.40 -3.81
N LEU A 71 -58.53 -20.49 -5.12
CA LEU A 71 -57.68 -19.85 -6.11
C LEU A 71 -57.86 -18.32 -6.02
N SER A 72 -56.77 -17.62 -5.78
CA SER A 72 -56.73 -16.16 -5.74
C SER A 72 -55.36 -15.69 -6.24
N PRO A 73 -55.26 -14.55 -6.93
CA PRO A 73 -53.97 -13.92 -7.24
C PRO A 73 -53.12 -13.60 -6.00
N SER A 74 -53.74 -13.46 -4.81
CA SER A 74 -53.06 -13.22 -3.53
C SER A 74 -52.71 -14.49 -2.76
N THR A 75 -53.07 -15.67 -3.28
CA THR A 75 -52.72 -16.98 -2.71
C THR A 75 -51.56 -17.58 -3.51
N THR A 76 -50.38 -17.68 -2.90
CA THR A 76 -49.17 -18.22 -3.54
C THR A 76 -48.55 -19.32 -2.68
N LEU A 77 -47.52 -19.99 -3.22
CA LEU A 77 -46.73 -20.95 -2.45
C LEU A 77 -45.35 -20.36 -2.14
N ARG A 78 -44.88 -20.59 -0.92
CA ARG A 78 -43.47 -20.42 -0.55
C ARG A 78 -42.83 -21.79 -0.44
N VAL A 79 -41.81 -22.05 -1.25
CA VAL A 79 -41.14 -23.35 -1.33
C VAL A 79 -39.71 -23.22 -0.80
N THR A 80 -39.36 -24.10 0.15
CA THR A 80 -38.02 -24.16 0.75
C THR A 80 -37.48 -25.58 0.77
N MET A 81 -36.16 -25.70 0.65
CA MET A 81 -35.42 -26.96 0.76
C MET A 81 -34.17 -26.73 1.59
N SER A 82 -33.84 -27.67 2.47
CA SER A 82 -32.71 -27.56 3.40
C SER A 82 -31.52 -28.46 3.04
N GLN A 83 -31.65 -29.28 2.00
CA GLN A 83 -30.65 -30.26 1.59
C GLN A 83 -30.58 -30.34 0.06
N ALA A 84 -29.37 -30.56 -0.47
CA ALA A 84 -29.16 -30.74 -1.90
C ALA A 84 -29.77 -32.06 -2.40
N SER A 85 -30.28 -32.07 -3.62
CA SER A 85 -30.85 -33.25 -4.26
C SER A 85 -29.74 -34.24 -4.64
N THR A 86 -30.06 -35.54 -4.58
CA THR A 86 -29.15 -36.63 -4.99
C THR A 86 -29.26 -36.92 -6.49
N GLU A 87 -30.45 -36.76 -7.05
CA GLU A 87 -30.74 -36.95 -8.48
C GLU A 87 -31.43 -35.70 -9.03
N ALA A 88 -31.18 -35.39 -10.30
CA ALA A 88 -31.79 -34.24 -10.97
C ALA A 88 -33.31 -34.43 -11.08
N SER A 89 -34.05 -33.34 -10.83
CA SER A 89 -35.51 -33.25 -10.92
C SER A 89 -36.25 -34.33 -10.11
N SER A 90 -35.67 -34.77 -8.98
CA SER A 90 -36.22 -35.81 -8.10
C SER A 90 -37.23 -35.27 -7.07
N ASP A 91 -37.06 -34.00 -6.68
CA ASP A 91 -37.94 -33.32 -5.74
C ASP A 91 -39.09 -32.65 -6.49
N LYS A 92 -40.31 -32.68 -5.95
CA LYS A 92 -41.47 -32.14 -6.67
C LYS A 92 -42.55 -31.56 -5.77
N VAL A 93 -43.24 -30.56 -6.31
CA VAL A 93 -44.51 -30.04 -5.84
C VAL A 93 -45.53 -30.24 -6.95
N THR A 94 -46.68 -30.81 -6.61
CA THR A 94 -47.76 -31.10 -7.55
C THR A 94 -49.01 -30.39 -7.08
N VAL A 95 -49.53 -29.50 -7.91
CA VAL A 95 -50.75 -28.74 -7.65
C VAL A 95 -51.88 -29.32 -8.51
N ASN A 96 -52.98 -29.69 -7.87
CA ASN A 96 -54.18 -30.21 -8.52
C ASN A 96 -55.27 -29.15 -8.47
N TYR A 97 -55.94 -28.89 -9.59
CA TYR A 97 -57.01 -27.90 -9.70
C TYR A 97 -58.38 -28.56 -9.74
N TYR A 98 -59.39 -27.92 -9.15
CA TYR A 98 -60.75 -28.45 -9.03
C TYR A 98 -61.81 -27.39 -9.34
N GLU A 99 -62.89 -27.83 -9.97
CA GLU A 99 -64.15 -27.10 -10.04
C GLU A 99 -64.88 -27.11 -8.68
N GLU A 100 -65.97 -26.34 -8.58
CA GLU A 100 -66.73 -26.11 -7.34
C GLU A 100 -67.33 -27.40 -6.74
N GLU A 101 -67.92 -28.28 -7.56
CA GLU A 101 -68.60 -29.51 -7.12
C GLU A 101 -67.80 -30.80 -7.39
N GLY A 102 -66.60 -30.68 -7.97
CA GLY A 102 -65.78 -31.81 -8.42
C GLY A 102 -64.89 -32.45 -7.34
N SER A 103 -64.95 -33.77 -7.19
CA SER A 103 -64.02 -34.53 -6.33
C SER A 103 -62.72 -34.90 -7.03
N MET A 104 -62.70 -34.94 -8.37
CA MET A 104 -61.55 -35.28 -9.20
C MET A 104 -60.84 -34.01 -9.70
N PRO A 105 -59.49 -33.98 -9.74
CA PRO A 105 -58.77 -32.88 -10.37
C PRO A 105 -59.15 -32.73 -11.84
N ILE A 106 -59.44 -31.50 -12.28
CA ILE A 106 -59.66 -31.18 -13.69
C ILE A 106 -58.35 -30.96 -14.45
N ASP A 107 -57.31 -30.53 -13.74
CA ASP A 107 -55.97 -30.37 -14.29
C ASP A 107 -54.91 -30.46 -13.18
N GLN A 108 -53.64 -30.59 -13.57
CA GLN A 108 -52.50 -30.68 -12.69
C GLN A 108 -51.31 -29.89 -13.25
N ALA A 109 -50.69 -29.07 -12.39
CA ALA A 109 -49.41 -28.43 -12.66
C ALA A 109 -48.32 -29.01 -11.74
N GLY A 110 -47.13 -29.23 -12.28
CA GLY A 110 -46.01 -29.82 -11.55
C GLY A 110 -44.78 -28.93 -11.57
N LEU A 111 -44.18 -28.71 -10.40
CA LEU A 111 -42.86 -28.10 -10.24
C LEU A 111 -41.87 -29.18 -9.80
N PHE A 112 -40.85 -29.42 -10.62
CA PHE A 112 -39.80 -30.39 -10.35
C PHE A 112 -38.52 -29.62 -10.03
N LEU A 113 -37.94 -29.92 -8.89
CA LEU A 113 -36.85 -29.18 -8.29
C LEU A 113 -35.58 -30.02 -8.29
N THR A 114 -34.47 -29.34 -8.54
CA THR A 114 -33.13 -29.85 -8.27
C THR A 114 -32.46 -28.90 -7.30
N ALA A 115 -32.32 -29.31 -6.04
CA ALA A 115 -31.64 -28.50 -5.03
C ALA A 115 -30.12 -28.65 -5.14
N ILE A 116 -29.41 -27.52 -5.18
CA ILE A 116 -27.96 -27.46 -5.14
C ILE A 116 -27.45 -26.42 -4.15
N GLU A 117 -26.28 -26.64 -3.60
CA GLU A 117 -25.52 -25.65 -2.84
C GLU A 117 -24.50 -25.00 -3.79
N ILE A 118 -24.41 -23.68 -3.76
CA ILE A 118 -23.37 -22.90 -4.44
C ILE A 118 -22.94 -21.82 -3.44
N SER A 119 -21.66 -21.80 -3.09
CA SER A 119 -21.07 -20.77 -2.23
C SER A 119 -19.68 -20.41 -2.74
N LEU A 120 -19.46 -19.12 -3.04
CA LEU A 120 -18.14 -18.60 -3.33
C LEU A 120 -17.56 -18.03 -2.04
N ASP A 121 -16.47 -18.61 -1.57
CA ASP A 121 -15.96 -18.37 -0.23
C ASP A 121 -14.52 -17.86 -0.27
N VAL A 122 -14.20 -16.99 0.69
CA VAL A 122 -12.92 -16.33 0.88
C VAL A 122 -12.65 -16.19 2.37
N ASP A 123 -11.39 -15.99 2.76
CA ASP A 123 -10.96 -15.66 4.14
C ASP A 123 -11.49 -14.27 4.53
N ALA A 124 -12.72 -14.17 5.02
CA ALA A 124 -13.36 -12.89 5.35
C ALA A 124 -13.23 -12.53 6.83
N ASP A 125 -12.89 -13.47 7.72
CA ASP A 125 -12.58 -13.19 9.14
C ASP A 125 -11.08 -12.95 9.40
N ARG A 126 -10.23 -13.12 8.38
CA ARG A 126 -8.82 -12.69 8.31
C ARG A 126 -7.90 -13.54 9.20
N ASP A 127 -8.17 -14.84 9.29
CA ASP A 127 -7.35 -15.79 10.05
C ASP A 127 -6.34 -16.58 9.19
N GLY A 128 -6.39 -16.41 7.86
CA GLY A 128 -5.54 -17.08 6.89
C GLY A 128 -6.15 -18.36 6.30
N VAL A 129 -7.39 -18.71 6.65
CA VAL A 129 -8.11 -19.91 6.18
C VAL A 129 -9.46 -19.51 5.58
N VAL A 130 -9.83 -20.11 4.44
CA VAL A 130 -11.11 -19.83 3.79
C VAL A 130 -12.27 -20.55 4.51
N GLU A 131 -13.02 -19.82 5.32
CA GLU A 131 -14.21 -20.30 6.03
C GLU A 131 -15.39 -20.60 5.09
N LYS A 132 -16.42 -21.28 5.60
CA LYS A 132 -17.60 -21.67 4.81
C LYS A 132 -18.68 -20.61 4.88
N ASN A 133 -19.03 -20.03 3.74
CA ASN A 133 -20.14 -19.10 3.54
C ASN A 133 -20.26 -18.01 4.62
N ASN A 134 -19.18 -17.25 4.86
CA ASN A 134 -19.23 -16.13 5.80
C ASN A 134 -20.31 -15.12 5.36
N PRO A 135 -21.26 -14.75 6.22
CA PRO A 135 -22.37 -13.86 5.86
C PRO A 135 -21.94 -12.43 5.50
N ARG A 136 -20.71 -12.01 5.80
CA ARG A 136 -20.16 -10.69 5.47
C ARG A 136 -19.16 -10.69 4.32
N LYS A 137 -18.90 -11.84 3.67
CA LYS A 137 -17.94 -11.97 2.56
C LYS A 137 -18.20 -11.03 1.38
N ALA A 138 -19.44 -10.58 1.20
CA ALA A 138 -19.86 -9.63 0.15
C ALA A 138 -19.64 -8.15 0.53
N SER A 139 -18.96 -7.85 1.63
CA SER A 139 -18.71 -6.50 2.12
C SER A 139 -17.31 -6.40 2.75
N TRP A 140 -16.83 -5.18 2.95
CA TRP A 140 -15.54 -4.95 3.61
C TRP A 140 -15.63 -3.84 4.64
N THR A 141 -15.17 -4.11 5.86
CA THR A 141 -15.23 -3.19 7.01
C THR A 141 -13.89 -3.09 7.75
N TRP A 142 -13.54 -1.88 8.16
CA TRP A 142 -12.34 -1.56 8.94
C TRP A 142 -12.49 -1.96 10.41
N GLY A 143 -11.35 -2.10 11.11
CA GLY A 143 -11.31 -2.27 12.56
C GLY A 143 -11.07 -3.72 13.02
N PRO A 144 -10.86 -3.94 14.34
CA PRO A 144 -10.60 -5.26 14.90
C PRO A 144 -11.75 -6.26 14.69
N GLU A 145 -13.00 -5.78 14.72
CA GLU A 145 -14.21 -6.56 14.44
C GLU A 145 -14.63 -6.51 12.96
N GLY A 146 -13.79 -5.89 12.12
CA GLY A 146 -14.04 -5.72 10.70
C GLY A 146 -13.84 -7.03 9.95
N GLN A 147 -14.74 -7.31 9.01
CA GLN A 147 -14.68 -8.48 8.12
C GLN A 147 -14.51 -8.06 6.65
N GLY A 148 -14.22 -9.04 5.81
CA GLY A 148 -13.95 -8.92 4.38
C GLY A 148 -12.51 -9.29 4.05
N ALA A 149 -12.33 -9.98 2.93
CA ALA A 149 -11.05 -10.55 2.53
C ALA A 149 -10.03 -9.49 2.10
N ILE A 150 -8.75 -9.86 2.18
CA ILE A 150 -7.61 -9.00 1.85
C ILE A 150 -6.83 -9.65 0.72
N LEU A 151 -6.39 -8.81 -0.22
CA LEU A 151 -5.65 -9.21 -1.42
C LEU A 151 -4.31 -8.46 -1.49
N LEU A 152 -3.21 -9.16 -1.77
CA LEU A 152 -1.92 -8.50 -2.02
C LEU A 152 -1.79 -8.08 -3.49
N VAL A 153 -1.06 -7.00 -3.73
CA VAL A 153 -0.59 -6.68 -5.08
C VAL A 153 0.63 -7.57 -5.36
N ASN A 154 0.56 -8.39 -6.41
CA ASN A 154 1.61 -9.37 -6.76
C ASN A 154 2.78 -8.70 -7.52
N CYS A 155 3.45 -7.79 -6.81
CA CYS A 155 4.41 -6.83 -7.38
C CYS A 155 5.88 -7.23 -7.20
N ASP A 156 6.15 -8.42 -6.70
CA ASP A 156 7.48 -9.00 -6.62
C ASP A 156 7.77 -9.86 -7.87
N ARG A 157 8.82 -10.67 -7.79
CA ARG A 157 9.26 -11.50 -8.92
C ARG A 157 9.83 -12.81 -8.42
N ASP A 158 8.99 -13.83 -8.37
CA ASP A 158 9.38 -15.17 -7.95
C ASP A 158 10.18 -15.94 -9.00
N THR A 159 10.06 -15.53 -10.27
CA THR A 159 10.71 -16.20 -11.40
C THR A 159 11.92 -15.39 -11.89
N PRO A 160 13.18 -15.77 -11.55
CA PRO A 160 14.34 -14.89 -11.72
C PRO A 160 14.73 -14.60 -13.18
N TRP A 161 14.32 -15.44 -14.15
CA TRP A 161 14.62 -15.22 -15.57
C TRP A 161 13.66 -14.23 -16.25
N LEU A 162 12.56 -13.85 -15.61
CA LEU A 162 11.71 -12.75 -16.06
C LEU A 162 12.32 -11.41 -15.65
N SER A 163 12.04 -10.36 -16.40
CA SER A 163 12.62 -9.02 -16.18
C SER A 163 11.68 -8.04 -15.47
N LYS A 164 10.45 -8.47 -15.18
CA LYS A 164 9.36 -7.65 -14.67
C LYS A 164 8.68 -8.32 -13.49
N GLU A 165 7.83 -7.56 -12.80
CA GLU A 165 6.95 -8.01 -11.73
C GLU A 165 5.93 -9.05 -12.24
N ASP A 166 5.52 -9.98 -11.38
CA ASP A 166 4.64 -11.09 -11.77
C ASP A 166 3.27 -10.61 -12.28
N LEU A 167 2.69 -9.54 -11.69
CA LEU A 167 1.44 -8.89 -12.14
C LEU A 167 1.42 -8.31 -13.57
N LYS A 168 2.54 -8.35 -14.31
CA LYS A 168 2.64 -7.73 -15.65
C LYS A 168 2.09 -8.61 -16.76
N ASP A 169 1.99 -9.91 -16.56
CA ASP A 169 1.39 -10.84 -17.53
C ASP A 169 0.27 -11.69 -16.88
N GLU A 170 -0.40 -12.51 -17.68
CA GLU A 170 -1.50 -13.36 -17.24
C GLU A 170 -1.06 -14.81 -16.99
N LYS A 171 0.16 -15.03 -16.49
CA LYS A 171 0.74 -16.38 -16.31
C LYS A 171 1.41 -16.54 -14.95
N VAL A 172 1.16 -17.72 -14.36
CA VAL A 172 1.89 -18.21 -13.19
C VAL A 172 2.87 -19.28 -13.65
N TYR A 173 4.11 -19.19 -13.18
CA TYR A 173 5.19 -20.13 -13.56
C TYR A 173 5.69 -20.99 -12.40
N SER A 174 5.54 -20.52 -11.17
CA SER A 174 6.05 -21.17 -9.96
C SER A 174 4.90 -21.46 -8.98
N LYS A 175 5.14 -22.38 -8.04
CA LYS A 175 4.20 -22.62 -6.95
C LYS A 175 4.38 -21.58 -5.83
N GLU A 176 5.55 -20.96 -5.79
CA GLU A 176 5.93 -19.88 -4.90
C GLU A 176 5.01 -18.68 -5.07
N ASP A 177 4.68 -18.32 -6.31
CA ASP A 177 3.81 -17.20 -6.71
C ASP A 177 2.38 -17.36 -6.15
N LEU A 178 1.90 -18.60 -6.07
CA LEU A 178 0.61 -18.89 -5.44
C LEU A 178 0.56 -18.55 -3.94
N LYS A 179 1.69 -18.34 -3.26
CA LYS A 179 1.73 -17.97 -1.84
C LYS A 179 1.44 -16.48 -1.64
N ASP A 180 1.66 -15.64 -2.65
CA ASP A 180 1.29 -14.21 -2.67
C ASP A 180 -0.19 -14.00 -2.94
N MET A 181 -0.84 -15.02 -3.51
CA MET A 181 -2.23 -14.99 -3.90
C MET A 181 -3.16 -15.39 -2.74
N SER A 182 -4.30 -14.71 -2.68
CA SER A 182 -5.37 -15.05 -1.76
C SER A 182 -6.20 -16.22 -2.30
N GLN A 183 -6.57 -17.15 -1.43
CA GLN A 183 -7.41 -18.28 -1.83
C GLN A 183 -8.87 -17.88 -1.92
N MET A 184 -9.56 -18.41 -2.94
CA MET A 184 -10.99 -18.31 -3.12
C MET A 184 -11.52 -19.70 -3.48
N VAL A 185 -12.57 -20.16 -2.81
CA VAL A 185 -13.08 -21.53 -2.98
C VAL A 185 -14.53 -21.48 -3.45
N LEU A 186 -14.82 -22.08 -4.60
CA LEU A 186 -16.20 -22.35 -5.00
C LEU A 186 -16.61 -23.72 -4.48
N ARG A 187 -17.52 -23.73 -3.51
CA ARG A 187 -18.08 -24.95 -2.93
C ARG A 187 -19.43 -25.24 -3.57
N THR A 188 -19.58 -26.45 -4.07
CA THR A 188 -20.84 -26.92 -4.68
C THR A 188 -21.29 -28.24 -4.10
N LYS A 189 -22.60 -28.42 -3.98
CA LYS A 189 -23.21 -29.70 -3.59
C LYS A 189 -24.48 -29.98 -4.38
N GLY A 190 -24.59 -31.15 -5.01
CA GLY A 190 -25.76 -31.48 -5.81
C GLY A 190 -25.70 -32.84 -6.50
N PRO A 191 -26.62 -33.12 -7.45
CA PRO A 191 -26.63 -34.36 -8.22
C PRO A 191 -25.41 -34.46 -9.15
N GLU A 192 -25.19 -35.60 -9.79
CA GLU A 192 -24.02 -35.82 -10.68
C GLU A 192 -23.92 -34.81 -11.83
N GLN A 193 -25.05 -34.31 -12.32
CA GLN A 193 -25.12 -33.33 -13.41
C GLN A 193 -26.19 -32.27 -13.09
N LEU A 194 -25.96 -31.03 -13.53
CA LEU A 194 -27.00 -30.00 -13.51
C LEU A 194 -28.12 -30.36 -14.50
N PRO A 195 -29.37 -29.93 -14.27
CA PRO A 195 -30.43 -30.04 -15.26
C PRO A 195 -30.03 -29.36 -16.57
N ALA A 196 -30.62 -29.82 -17.68
CA ALA A 196 -30.33 -29.24 -18.99
C ALA A 196 -30.63 -27.74 -19.02
N GLY A 197 -29.76 -26.96 -19.66
CA GLY A 197 -29.90 -25.52 -19.78
C GLY A 197 -29.35 -24.70 -18.61
N TYR A 198 -28.65 -25.32 -17.65
CA TYR A 198 -28.01 -24.59 -16.56
C TYR A 198 -26.48 -24.64 -16.64
N GLU A 199 -25.83 -23.51 -16.35
CA GLU A 199 -24.38 -23.42 -16.22
C GLU A 199 -23.96 -22.50 -15.07
N ILE A 200 -22.78 -22.74 -14.50
CA ILE A 200 -22.20 -21.88 -13.46
C ILE A 200 -21.10 -21.03 -14.10
N VAL A 201 -21.16 -19.72 -13.88
CA VAL A 201 -20.22 -18.76 -14.46
C VAL A 201 -19.60 -17.91 -13.36
N LEU A 202 -18.28 -17.89 -13.30
CA LEU A 202 -17.51 -16.92 -12.52
C LEU A 202 -17.27 -15.68 -13.38
N TYR A 203 -17.38 -14.48 -12.81
CA TYR A 203 -17.13 -13.24 -13.56
C TYR A 203 -16.71 -12.06 -12.68
N ILE A 204 -16.13 -11.07 -13.33
CA ILE A 204 -15.73 -9.77 -12.76
C ILE A 204 -16.27 -8.62 -13.63
N SER A 205 -16.31 -7.43 -13.06
CA SER A 205 -16.64 -6.22 -13.80
C SER A 205 -15.50 -5.84 -14.76
N MET A 206 -15.83 -5.10 -15.83
CA MET A 206 -14.81 -4.52 -16.72
C MET A 206 -13.87 -3.57 -15.96
N THR A 207 -14.39 -2.85 -14.95
CA THR A 207 -13.64 -1.89 -14.13
C THR A 207 -12.62 -2.54 -13.20
N ASP A 208 -12.84 -3.81 -12.84
CA ASP A 208 -11.93 -4.60 -11.99
C ASP A 208 -10.97 -5.46 -12.82
N SER A 209 -11.18 -5.59 -14.14
CA SER A 209 -10.39 -6.47 -15.01
C SER A 209 -8.89 -6.12 -15.10
N ASP A 210 -8.52 -4.87 -14.84
CA ASP A 210 -7.13 -4.41 -14.74
C ASP A 210 -6.63 -4.32 -13.29
N LYS A 211 -7.45 -4.72 -12.30
CA LYS A 211 -7.15 -4.69 -10.86
C LYS A 211 -6.91 -6.08 -10.27
N VAL A 212 -7.45 -7.13 -10.87
CA VAL A 212 -7.33 -8.51 -10.36
C VAL A 212 -6.99 -9.53 -11.45
N GLY A 213 -6.27 -10.57 -11.05
CA GLY A 213 -6.09 -11.81 -11.82
C GLY A 213 -6.60 -13.00 -10.98
N VAL A 214 -7.23 -13.98 -11.63
CA VAL A 214 -7.71 -15.20 -10.97
C VAL A 214 -7.22 -16.42 -11.73
N PHE A 215 -6.61 -17.35 -10.99
CA PHE A 215 -6.02 -18.57 -11.51
C PHE A 215 -6.67 -19.81 -10.92
N TYR A 216 -6.76 -20.84 -11.75
CA TYR A 216 -7.17 -22.18 -11.36
C TYR A 216 -6.00 -23.16 -11.57
N VAL A 217 -5.79 -24.07 -10.62
CA VAL A 217 -4.70 -25.06 -10.68
C VAL A 217 -5.25 -26.40 -11.13
N GLU A 218 -4.83 -26.84 -12.31
CA GLU A 218 -5.07 -28.20 -12.79
C GLU A 218 -3.83 -29.08 -12.55
N ASN A 219 -4.08 -30.37 -12.27
CA ASN A 219 -3.03 -31.37 -12.15
C ASN A 219 -3.13 -32.42 -13.28
N PRO A 220 -2.91 -32.04 -14.55
CA PRO A 220 -2.89 -33.00 -15.65
C PRO A 220 -1.68 -33.95 -15.54
N PHE A 221 -1.69 -35.03 -16.34
CA PHE A 221 -0.69 -36.11 -16.28
C PHE A 221 0.77 -35.64 -16.37
N PHE A 222 1.04 -34.54 -17.09
CA PHE A 222 2.41 -34.03 -17.33
C PHE A 222 2.87 -32.96 -16.33
N GLY A 223 2.14 -32.72 -15.23
CA GLY A 223 2.50 -31.77 -14.18
C GLY A 223 1.47 -30.68 -13.94
N GLN A 224 1.70 -29.83 -12.93
CA GLN A 224 0.79 -28.74 -12.58
C GLN A 224 0.68 -27.70 -13.68
N ARG A 225 -0.55 -27.25 -13.93
CA ARG A 225 -0.86 -26.18 -14.88
C ARG A 225 -1.71 -25.12 -14.20
N TYR A 226 -1.26 -23.87 -14.32
CA TYR A 226 -1.97 -22.69 -13.82
C TYR A 226 -2.74 -22.04 -14.97
N ILE A 227 -4.04 -21.85 -14.80
CA ILE A 227 -4.92 -21.34 -15.85
C ILE A 227 -5.49 -20.00 -15.39
N HIS A 228 -5.12 -18.92 -16.09
CA HIS A 228 -5.75 -17.61 -15.90
C HIS A 228 -7.19 -17.64 -16.42
N ILE A 229 -8.16 -17.50 -15.52
CA ILE A 229 -9.59 -17.62 -15.82
C ILE A 229 -10.32 -16.26 -15.82
N LEU A 230 -9.90 -15.30 -14.99
CA LEU A 230 -10.47 -13.95 -14.93
C LEU A 230 -9.36 -12.92 -14.76
N GLY A 231 -9.53 -11.74 -15.37
CA GLY A 231 -8.60 -10.62 -15.28
C GLY A 231 -8.57 -9.86 -16.60
N ARG A 232 -7.39 -9.37 -16.99
CA ARG A 232 -7.23 -8.62 -18.24
C ARG A 232 -7.75 -9.45 -19.42
N GLN A 233 -8.66 -8.87 -20.20
CA GLN A 233 -9.29 -9.48 -21.38
C GLN A 233 -10.16 -10.72 -21.10
N LYS A 234 -10.35 -11.14 -19.84
CA LYS A 234 -11.20 -12.28 -19.45
C LYS A 234 -12.16 -11.88 -18.34
N LEU A 235 -13.39 -11.53 -18.72
CA LEU A 235 -14.39 -11.06 -17.77
C LEU A 235 -15.20 -12.19 -17.13
N TYR A 236 -15.26 -13.36 -17.77
CA TYR A 236 -16.02 -14.49 -17.26
C TYR A 236 -15.37 -15.83 -17.61
N HIS A 237 -15.70 -16.86 -16.82
CA HIS A 237 -15.26 -18.23 -16.99
C HIS A 237 -16.41 -19.19 -16.67
N VAL A 238 -16.77 -20.05 -17.61
CA VAL A 238 -17.76 -21.11 -17.41
C VAL A 238 -17.11 -22.24 -16.59
N VAL A 239 -17.67 -22.51 -15.42
CA VAL A 239 -17.17 -23.49 -14.46
C VAL A 239 -17.63 -24.88 -14.86
N LYS A 240 -16.70 -25.85 -14.84
CA LYS A 240 -17.04 -27.26 -15.01
C LYS A 240 -17.62 -27.84 -13.72
N TYR A 241 -18.92 -28.09 -13.69
CA TYR A 241 -19.60 -28.77 -12.60
C TYR A 241 -19.22 -30.27 -12.53
N THR A 242 -18.99 -30.79 -11.33
CA THR A 242 -18.50 -32.17 -11.10
C THR A 242 -19.46 -33.06 -10.31
N GLY A 243 -20.58 -32.51 -9.81
CA GLY A 243 -21.54 -33.25 -8.99
C GLY A 243 -21.03 -33.64 -7.60
N GLY A 244 -21.92 -34.23 -6.79
CA GLY A 244 -21.59 -34.65 -5.42
C GLY A 244 -21.28 -33.45 -4.53
N THR A 245 -20.34 -33.61 -3.58
CA THR A 245 -19.77 -32.48 -2.82
C THR A 245 -18.40 -32.17 -3.41
N ALA A 246 -18.23 -30.96 -3.96
CA ALA A 246 -17.02 -30.56 -4.66
C ALA A 246 -16.56 -29.17 -4.23
N GLU A 247 -15.25 -28.98 -4.21
CA GLU A 247 -14.60 -27.69 -3.96
C GLU A 247 -13.61 -27.40 -5.10
N LEU A 248 -13.72 -26.22 -5.69
CA LEU A 248 -12.77 -25.71 -6.67
C LEU A 248 -11.98 -24.57 -6.05
N LEU A 249 -10.66 -24.75 -5.97
CA LEU A 249 -9.74 -23.77 -5.41
C LEU A 249 -9.21 -22.84 -6.50
N PHE A 250 -9.34 -21.55 -6.26
CA PHE A 250 -8.81 -20.47 -7.08
C PHE A 250 -7.80 -19.65 -6.26
N PHE A 251 -6.86 -19.04 -6.98
CA PHE A 251 -5.86 -18.13 -6.43
C PHE A 251 -6.06 -16.76 -7.07
N VAL A 252 -6.15 -15.73 -6.24
CA VAL A 252 -6.46 -14.35 -6.65
C VAL A 252 -5.26 -13.46 -6.36
N GLU A 253 -4.87 -12.66 -7.35
CA GLU A 253 -3.82 -11.64 -7.21
C GLU A 253 -4.37 -10.23 -7.45
N GLY A 254 -3.80 -9.24 -6.76
CA GLY A 254 -4.00 -7.83 -7.04
C GLY A 254 -2.99 -7.33 -8.08
N LEU A 255 -3.46 -6.54 -9.05
CA LEU A 255 -2.63 -6.00 -10.14
C LEU A 255 -2.30 -4.51 -9.96
N ARG A 256 -2.97 -3.84 -9.03
CA ARG A 256 -2.86 -2.38 -8.83
C ARG A 256 -3.12 -2.01 -7.37
N PHE A 257 -2.25 -1.18 -6.80
CA PHE A 257 -2.47 -0.57 -5.49
C PHE A 257 -3.66 0.40 -5.47
N PRO A 258 -4.27 0.68 -4.30
CA PRO A 258 -5.17 1.81 -4.13
C PRO A 258 -4.56 3.10 -4.69
N ASP A 259 -5.35 3.91 -5.37
CA ASP A 259 -4.88 5.10 -6.09
C ASP A 259 -6.01 6.12 -6.32
N GLU A 260 -5.70 7.26 -6.94
CA GLU A 260 -6.73 8.20 -7.40
C GLU A 260 -7.74 7.46 -8.30
N GLY A 261 -9.03 7.54 -7.93
CA GLY A 261 -10.11 6.87 -8.64
C GLY A 261 -10.24 5.36 -8.38
N PHE A 262 -9.40 4.76 -7.52
CA PHE A 262 -9.50 3.36 -7.15
C PHE A 262 -9.35 3.17 -5.62
N PRO A 263 -10.45 2.89 -4.88
CA PRO A 263 -10.44 2.80 -3.42
C PRO A 263 -9.84 1.49 -2.87
N GLY A 264 -9.33 0.62 -3.74
CA GLY A 264 -8.77 -0.68 -3.36
C GLY A 264 -9.79 -1.80 -3.18
N LEU A 265 -11.07 -1.61 -3.54
CA LEU A 265 -12.09 -2.66 -3.44
C LEU A 265 -12.38 -3.27 -4.81
N VAL A 266 -12.48 -4.60 -4.86
CA VAL A 266 -12.77 -5.38 -6.05
C VAL A 266 -13.75 -6.50 -5.70
N SER A 267 -14.63 -6.86 -6.64
CA SER A 267 -15.65 -7.89 -6.42
C SER A 267 -15.51 -9.02 -7.42
N ILE A 268 -15.69 -10.26 -6.95
CA ILE A 268 -15.75 -11.45 -7.78
C ILE A 268 -17.10 -12.13 -7.55
N HIS A 269 -17.74 -12.56 -8.62
CA HIS A 269 -19.08 -13.09 -8.60
C HIS A 269 -19.13 -14.51 -9.17
N VAL A 270 -19.99 -15.34 -8.61
CA VAL A 270 -20.44 -16.57 -9.25
C VAL A 270 -21.94 -16.46 -9.51
N SER A 271 -22.39 -16.84 -10.70
CA SER A 271 -23.82 -16.95 -11.01
C SER A 271 -24.18 -18.29 -11.60
N LEU A 272 -25.35 -18.77 -11.21
CA LEU A 272 -26.03 -19.85 -11.90
C LEU A 272 -26.91 -19.23 -12.99
N LEU A 273 -26.64 -19.59 -14.24
CA LEU A 273 -27.32 -19.07 -15.40
C LEU A 273 -28.26 -20.12 -15.99
N GLU A 274 -29.42 -19.66 -16.46
CA GLU A 274 -30.44 -20.46 -17.14
C GLU A 274 -30.54 -20.06 -18.62
N TYR A 275 -30.40 -21.05 -19.49
CA TYR A 275 -30.59 -20.93 -20.93
C TYR A 275 -32.08 -21.02 -21.26
N MET A 276 -32.58 -20.03 -22.00
CA MET A 276 -33.99 -19.96 -22.41
C MET A 276 -34.17 -20.42 -23.85
N ALA A 277 -33.54 -19.73 -24.80
CA ALA A 277 -33.59 -20.04 -26.22
C ALA A 277 -32.44 -19.38 -26.98
N GLU A 278 -32.22 -19.80 -28.23
CA GLU A 278 -31.21 -19.19 -29.10
C GLU A 278 -31.54 -17.71 -29.36
N GLY A 279 -30.52 -16.84 -29.27
CA GLY A 279 -30.68 -15.39 -29.39
C GLY A 279 -31.18 -14.68 -28.13
N ILE A 280 -31.51 -15.40 -27.05
CA ILE A 280 -31.88 -14.83 -25.75
C ILE A 280 -30.69 -14.94 -24.80
N PRO A 281 -30.27 -13.84 -24.12
CA PRO A 281 -29.23 -13.91 -23.10
C PRO A 281 -29.57 -14.89 -21.98
N LEU A 282 -28.55 -15.57 -21.42
CA LEU A 282 -28.77 -16.43 -20.27
C LEU A 282 -29.25 -15.60 -19.08
N THR A 283 -30.21 -16.15 -18.34
CA THR A 283 -30.82 -15.47 -17.19
C THR A 283 -30.08 -15.84 -15.91
N PRO A 284 -29.54 -14.89 -15.14
CA PRO A 284 -28.96 -15.18 -13.84
C PRO A 284 -30.06 -15.51 -12.83
N ILE A 285 -30.08 -16.74 -12.32
CA ILE A 285 -31.10 -17.22 -11.38
C ILE A 285 -30.62 -17.23 -9.92
N PHE A 286 -29.31 -17.17 -9.71
CA PHE A 286 -28.66 -17.03 -8.41
C PHE A 286 -27.30 -16.35 -8.61
N THR A 287 -26.91 -15.50 -7.67
CA THR A 287 -25.61 -14.83 -7.68
C THR A 287 -25.07 -14.76 -6.26
N ASP A 288 -23.84 -15.22 -6.07
CA ASP A 288 -23.08 -15.04 -4.83
C ASP A 288 -21.83 -14.22 -5.12
N SER A 289 -21.40 -13.41 -4.16
CA SER A 289 -20.37 -12.38 -4.36
C SER A 289 -19.42 -12.30 -3.18
N VAL A 290 -18.14 -12.10 -3.49
CA VAL A 290 -17.08 -11.85 -2.51
C VAL A 290 -16.38 -10.53 -2.82
N VAL A 291 -15.97 -9.82 -1.77
CA VAL A 291 -15.27 -8.54 -1.88
C VAL A 291 -13.88 -8.68 -1.26
N PHE A 292 -12.87 -8.24 -2.01
CA PHE A 292 -11.51 -8.10 -1.52
C PHE A 292 -11.15 -6.63 -1.37
N ARG A 293 -10.35 -6.32 -0.34
CA ARG A 293 -9.57 -5.08 -0.29
C ARG A 293 -8.11 -5.36 -0.63
N ILE A 294 -7.60 -4.66 -1.63
CA ILE A 294 -6.17 -4.64 -1.94
C ILE A 294 -5.41 -3.95 -0.81
N ALA A 295 -4.38 -4.62 -0.29
CA ALA A 295 -3.53 -4.11 0.78
C ALA A 295 -2.82 -2.81 0.37
N PRO A 296 -2.80 -1.79 1.24
CA PRO A 296 -2.10 -0.56 0.98
C PRO A 296 -0.58 -0.76 1.08
N TRP A 297 0.18 0.12 0.44
CA TRP A 297 1.62 0.27 0.69
C TRP A 297 1.86 1.07 1.98
N ILE A 298 2.75 0.59 2.85
CA ILE A 298 2.97 1.14 4.20
C ILE A 298 4.46 1.42 4.43
N MET A 299 4.80 2.65 4.80
CA MET A 299 6.17 3.09 5.15
C MET A 299 6.58 2.69 6.56
N THR A 300 7.89 2.68 6.83
CA THR A 300 8.46 2.30 8.13
C THR A 300 9.22 3.46 8.81
N PRO A 301 8.78 3.97 9.97
CA PRO A 301 9.47 5.07 10.66
C PRO A 301 10.79 4.62 11.30
N ASN A 302 11.64 5.59 11.61
CA ASN A 302 12.97 5.39 12.21
C ASN A 302 12.97 4.67 13.58
N ILE A 303 11.82 4.54 14.23
CA ILE A 303 11.67 3.80 15.49
C ILE A 303 11.53 2.28 15.29
N LEU A 304 11.26 1.80 14.06
CA LEU A 304 11.12 0.38 13.81
C LEU A 304 12.49 -0.29 13.71
N PRO A 305 12.62 -1.55 14.18
CA PRO A 305 13.88 -2.25 14.19
C PRO A 305 14.51 -2.33 12.79
N PRO A 306 15.76 -1.87 12.62
CA PRO A 306 16.46 -1.93 11.34
C PRO A 306 16.82 -3.38 10.96
N LEU A 307 16.82 -3.67 9.66
CA LEU A 307 17.18 -4.98 9.11
C LEU A 307 18.41 -4.88 8.21
N SER A 308 18.42 -3.91 7.29
CA SER A 308 19.47 -3.76 6.30
C SER A 308 19.72 -2.28 6.02
N VAL A 309 20.99 -1.90 5.95
CA VAL A 309 21.43 -0.54 5.60
C VAL A 309 22.01 -0.56 4.20
N PHE A 310 21.45 0.25 3.31
CA PHE A 310 21.90 0.43 1.94
C PHE A 310 22.78 1.66 1.84
N VAL A 311 23.87 1.58 1.09
CA VAL A 311 24.80 2.69 0.87
C VAL A 311 25.45 2.62 -0.51
N CYS A 312 25.66 3.76 -1.16
CA CYS A 312 26.39 3.83 -2.42
C CYS A 312 27.91 3.94 -2.21
N CYS A 313 28.68 3.13 -2.93
CA CYS A 313 30.13 3.24 -2.96
C CYS A 313 30.59 4.20 -4.07
N MET A 314 31.49 5.12 -3.72
CA MET A 314 32.00 6.20 -4.57
C MET A 314 33.53 6.22 -4.54
N LYS A 315 34.15 6.92 -5.50
CA LYS A 315 35.62 6.96 -5.60
C LYS A 315 36.29 7.69 -4.43
N ASP A 316 35.55 8.57 -3.77
CA ASP A 316 36.04 9.51 -2.76
C ASP A 316 35.28 9.39 -1.42
N ASN A 317 34.52 8.32 -1.16
CA ASN A 317 33.75 8.13 0.09
C ASN A 317 34.26 6.96 0.97
N TYR A 318 35.52 6.55 0.84
CA TYR A 318 36.07 5.41 1.58
C TYR A 318 35.98 5.56 3.11
N LEU A 319 36.27 6.74 3.65
CA LEU A 319 36.17 7.00 5.10
C LEU A 319 34.72 6.87 5.58
N PHE A 320 33.78 7.49 4.87
CA PHE A 320 32.35 7.37 5.11
C PHE A 320 31.89 5.90 5.14
N LEU A 321 32.23 5.11 4.10
CA LEU A 321 31.86 3.70 4.04
C LEU A 321 32.42 2.90 5.22
N LYS A 322 33.66 3.19 5.64
CA LYS A 322 34.28 2.54 6.80
C LYS A 322 33.55 2.88 8.09
N GLU A 323 33.16 4.13 8.29
CA GLU A 323 32.47 4.58 9.49
C GLU A 323 31.01 4.08 9.55
N VAL A 324 30.30 4.09 8.41
CA VAL A 324 28.98 3.44 8.29
C VAL A 324 29.11 1.94 8.57
N LYS A 325 30.14 1.28 8.06
CA LYS A 325 30.40 -0.13 8.36
C LYS A 325 30.60 -0.36 9.87
N ASN A 326 31.45 0.44 10.51
CA ASN A 326 31.69 0.35 11.95
C ASN A 326 30.42 0.62 12.77
N LEU A 327 29.53 1.51 12.30
CA LEU A 327 28.22 1.75 12.92
C LEU A 327 27.35 0.50 12.80
N VAL A 328 27.23 -0.06 11.61
CA VAL A 328 26.40 -1.27 11.35
C VAL A 328 26.92 -2.48 12.11
N GLU A 329 28.25 -2.64 12.26
CA GLU A 329 28.89 -3.71 13.05
C GLU A 329 28.51 -3.69 14.55
N LYS A 330 27.96 -2.58 15.07
CA LYS A 330 27.41 -2.50 16.45
C LYS A 330 26.00 -3.09 16.56
N THR A 331 25.38 -3.40 15.43
CA THR A 331 23.99 -3.82 15.31
C THR A 331 23.90 -5.21 14.67
N ASN A 332 22.69 -5.77 14.60
CA ASN A 332 22.45 -7.01 13.86
C ASN A 332 22.03 -6.77 12.40
N CYS A 333 22.21 -5.55 11.87
CA CYS A 333 21.80 -5.21 10.52
C CYS A 333 22.80 -5.72 9.48
N GLU A 334 22.29 -6.02 8.30
CA GLU A 334 23.12 -6.29 7.11
C GLU A 334 23.53 -4.97 6.43
N LEU A 335 24.79 -4.83 6.03
CA LEU A 335 25.23 -3.71 5.19
C LEU A 335 25.21 -4.12 3.72
N LYS A 336 24.41 -3.43 2.90
CA LYS A 336 24.31 -3.63 1.45
C LYS A 336 24.93 -2.46 0.70
N VAL A 337 26.01 -2.73 -0.03
CA VAL A 337 26.76 -1.69 -0.76
C VAL A 337 26.43 -1.71 -2.24
N CYS A 338 25.87 -0.61 -2.75
CA CYS A 338 25.65 -0.40 -4.18
C CYS A 338 26.93 0.14 -4.82
N PHE A 339 27.58 -0.66 -5.67
CA PHE A 339 28.87 -0.32 -6.29
C PHE A 339 28.72 0.59 -7.52
N GLN A 340 29.86 1.15 -7.97
CA GLN A 340 29.91 2.17 -9.04
C GLN A 340 29.35 1.74 -10.39
N TYR A 341 29.43 0.45 -10.72
CA TYR A 341 28.87 -0.05 -11.98
C TYR A 341 27.33 -0.06 -11.97
N VAL A 342 26.71 -0.04 -10.77
CA VAL A 342 25.27 0.06 -10.58
C VAL A 342 24.84 1.52 -10.41
N ASN A 343 25.44 2.26 -9.48
CA ASN A 343 25.00 3.63 -9.17
C ASN A 343 25.45 4.67 -10.22
N ARG A 344 26.43 4.34 -11.07
CA ARG A 344 26.96 5.17 -12.16
C ARG A 344 27.29 6.62 -11.76
N GLY A 345 27.70 6.83 -10.51
CA GLY A 345 28.09 8.14 -10.00
C GLY A 345 27.08 8.82 -9.08
N ASP A 346 25.88 8.27 -8.93
CA ASP A 346 24.87 8.77 -8.01
C ASP A 346 25.07 8.18 -6.60
N ARG A 347 24.94 9.05 -5.60
CA ARG A 347 25.25 8.76 -4.19
C ARG A 347 24.01 8.68 -3.33
N TRP A 348 22.88 9.16 -3.87
CA TRP A 348 21.70 9.52 -3.11
C TRP A 348 20.70 8.37 -3.14
N ILE A 349 21.03 7.28 -2.45
CA ILE A 349 20.16 6.10 -2.41
C ILE A 349 18.86 6.37 -1.65
N GLN A 350 18.85 7.32 -0.70
CA GLN A 350 17.64 7.80 -0.02
C GLN A 350 16.68 8.49 -1.01
N ASP A 351 17.21 9.21 -1.99
CA ASP A 351 16.40 10.02 -2.89
C ASP A 351 15.63 9.18 -3.92
N GLU A 352 16.18 8.03 -4.31
CA GLU A 352 15.62 7.20 -5.37
C GLU A 352 14.56 6.22 -4.88
N VAL A 353 14.71 5.69 -3.66
CA VAL A 353 13.88 4.60 -3.16
C VAL A 353 13.35 4.85 -1.77
N GLU A 354 12.14 4.38 -1.51
CA GLU A 354 11.55 4.34 -0.18
C GLU A 354 11.10 2.91 0.13
N PHE A 355 11.54 2.37 1.28
CA PHE A 355 11.21 1.01 1.67
C PHE A 355 9.89 0.97 2.45
N GLY A 356 8.86 0.38 1.84
CA GLY A 356 7.63 0.02 2.50
C GLY A 356 7.39 -1.48 2.53
N TYR A 357 6.18 -1.86 2.92
CA TYR A 357 5.71 -3.24 2.89
C TYR A 357 4.21 -3.32 2.58
N ILE A 358 3.78 -4.52 2.19
CA ILE A 358 2.37 -4.92 2.10
C ILE A 358 2.13 -6.14 2.98
N GLU A 359 0.90 -6.31 3.46
CA GLU A 359 0.57 -7.41 4.37
C GLU A 359 -0.87 -7.86 4.24
N ALA A 360 -1.08 -9.16 4.30
CA ALA A 360 -2.34 -9.87 4.39
C ALA A 360 -2.24 -10.94 5.50
N PRO A 361 -3.35 -11.58 5.91
CA PRO A 361 -3.32 -12.63 6.93
C PRO A 361 -2.40 -13.80 6.60
N HIS A 362 -2.31 -14.17 5.32
CA HIS A 362 -1.55 -15.33 4.85
C HIS A 362 -0.08 -15.03 4.49
N LYS A 363 0.25 -13.78 4.09
CA LYS A 363 1.60 -13.39 3.65
C LYS A 363 1.81 -11.88 3.75
N GLY A 364 3.07 -11.46 3.79
CA GLY A 364 3.48 -10.07 3.63
C GLY A 364 4.95 -9.98 3.28
N PHE A 365 5.32 -8.95 2.52
CA PHE A 365 6.68 -8.77 2.01
C PHE A 365 7.01 -7.27 1.80
N PRO A 366 8.30 -6.89 1.82
CA PRO A 366 8.73 -5.53 1.52
C PRO A 366 8.45 -5.13 0.08
N VAL A 367 8.07 -3.87 -0.13
CA VAL A 367 7.82 -3.30 -1.46
C VAL A 367 8.55 -1.96 -1.54
N VAL A 368 9.46 -1.83 -2.51
CA VAL A 368 10.13 -0.56 -2.77
C VAL A 368 9.24 0.35 -3.60
N LEU A 369 9.01 1.57 -3.12
CA LEU A 369 8.50 2.66 -3.93
C LEU A 369 9.70 3.34 -4.60
N ASP A 370 9.64 3.46 -5.92
CA ASP A 370 10.65 4.07 -6.77
C ASP A 370 10.24 5.50 -7.14
N SER A 371 11.16 6.44 -6.96
CA SER A 371 10.93 7.87 -7.12
C SER A 371 10.95 8.27 -8.60
N PRO A 372 10.04 9.16 -9.05
CA PRO A 372 10.12 9.71 -10.40
C PRO A 372 11.31 10.65 -10.62
N ARG A 373 12.21 10.82 -9.62
CA ARG A 373 13.50 11.51 -9.76
C ARG A 373 14.32 10.96 -10.92
N ASP A 374 14.29 9.63 -11.10
CA ASP A 374 14.77 8.92 -12.29
C ASP A 374 16.23 9.25 -12.67
N GLY A 375 17.10 9.23 -11.66
CA GLY A 375 18.50 9.63 -11.74
C GLY A 375 19.41 8.57 -12.40
N TYR A 376 20.69 8.51 -11.97
CA TYR A 376 21.54 7.38 -12.39
C TYR A 376 21.21 6.08 -11.64
N LEU A 377 20.45 6.18 -10.54
CA LEU A 377 19.95 5.05 -9.76
C LEU A 377 18.62 4.47 -10.25
N LYS A 378 17.96 5.02 -11.28
CA LYS A 378 16.65 4.53 -11.77
C LYS A 378 16.52 3.04 -12.05
N ASP A 379 17.64 2.42 -12.43
CA ASP A 379 17.70 0.99 -12.73
C ASP A 379 17.88 0.14 -11.44
N PHE A 380 18.32 0.74 -10.34
CA PHE A 380 18.65 0.07 -9.08
C PHE A 380 17.45 -0.71 -8.51
N PRO A 381 16.25 -0.13 -8.37
CA PRO A 381 15.17 -0.82 -7.68
C PRO A 381 14.70 -2.04 -8.49
N MET A 382 14.50 -1.87 -9.80
CA MET A 382 14.12 -2.97 -10.68
C MET A 382 15.20 -4.03 -10.88
N LYS A 383 16.50 -3.67 -10.93
CA LYS A 383 17.58 -4.62 -11.25
C LYS A 383 18.24 -5.23 -10.02
N GLN A 384 18.19 -4.59 -8.86
CA GLN A 384 18.88 -5.03 -7.65
C GLN A 384 17.95 -5.38 -6.50
N LEU A 385 16.74 -4.81 -6.43
CA LEU A 385 15.81 -5.05 -5.34
C LEU A 385 14.67 -6.00 -5.73
N LEU A 386 14.03 -5.79 -6.88
CA LEU A 386 12.94 -6.65 -7.36
C LEU A 386 13.39 -8.12 -7.44
N GLY A 387 12.68 -8.98 -6.74
CA GLY A 387 12.98 -10.40 -6.64
C GLY A 387 11.95 -11.12 -5.79
N PRO A 388 12.19 -12.40 -5.43
CA PRO A 388 11.26 -13.17 -4.62
C PRO A 388 11.03 -12.50 -3.26
N ASP A 389 9.77 -12.35 -2.86
CA ASP A 389 9.36 -11.66 -1.62
C ASP A 389 9.93 -10.23 -1.51
N PHE A 390 10.12 -9.54 -2.64
CA PHE A 390 10.56 -8.14 -2.67
C PHE A 390 9.91 -7.39 -3.85
N GLY A 391 8.81 -6.69 -3.55
CA GLY A 391 7.99 -6.01 -4.53
C GLY A 391 8.54 -4.67 -5.01
N TYR A 392 8.01 -4.20 -6.13
CA TYR A 392 8.35 -2.93 -6.77
C TYR A 392 7.08 -2.14 -7.15
N VAL A 393 7.10 -0.83 -6.92
CA VAL A 393 6.06 0.09 -7.39
C VAL A 393 6.66 1.45 -7.72
N THR A 394 6.17 2.11 -8.77
CA THR A 394 6.53 3.50 -9.14
C THR A 394 5.30 4.32 -9.51
N ARG A 395 5.42 5.65 -9.54
CA ARG A 395 4.42 6.59 -10.04
C ARG A 395 5.06 7.66 -10.92
N GLU A 396 4.86 7.51 -12.22
CA GLU A 396 5.39 8.44 -13.23
C GLU A 396 4.40 9.57 -13.55
N PRO A 397 4.80 10.84 -13.45
CA PRO A 397 3.96 11.97 -13.86
C PRO A 397 3.85 12.03 -15.39
N LEU A 398 2.62 12.14 -15.92
CA LEU A 398 2.39 12.21 -17.36
C LEU A 398 2.74 13.59 -17.97
N TYR A 399 2.46 14.66 -17.23
CA TYR A 399 2.58 16.05 -17.71
C TYR A 399 3.30 16.98 -16.74
N GLU A 400 3.36 16.62 -15.45
CA GLU A 400 3.98 17.44 -14.42
C GLU A 400 5.50 17.28 -14.45
N HIS A 401 6.22 18.37 -14.21
CA HIS A 401 7.68 18.31 -14.14
C HIS A 401 8.11 17.80 -12.77
N VAL A 402 8.99 16.80 -12.77
CA VAL A 402 9.68 16.32 -11.57
C VAL A 402 10.61 17.41 -11.05
N THR A 403 10.59 17.64 -9.74
CA THR A 403 11.43 18.60 -9.04
C THR A 403 12.25 17.91 -7.94
N SER A 404 13.11 18.67 -7.26
CA SER A 404 13.85 18.14 -6.10
C SER A 404 12.91 17.62 -4.99
N LEU A 405 11.66 18.11 -4.91
CA LEU A 405 10.70 17.66 -3.89
C LEU A 405 10.10 16.28 -4.18
N ASP A 406 10.38 15.69 -5.36
CA ASP A 406 9.98 14.32 -5.71
C ASP A 406 11.00 13.26 -5.27
N SER A 407 12.22 13.66 -4.86
CA SER A 407 13.17 12.76 -4.22
C SER A 407 12.62 12.28 -2.88
N PHE A 408 12.92 11.04 -2.49
CA PHE A 408 12.38 10.45 -1.25
C PHE A 408 13.13 10.82 0.05
N GLY A 409 14.21 11.60 0.00
CA GLY A 409 14.59 12.42 1.17
C GLY A 409 13.48 13.41 1.60
N ASN A 410 12.54 13.73 0.69
CA ASN A 410 11.35 14.53 0.97
C ASN A 410 10.11 13.70 1.34
N LEU A 411 10.25 12.40 1.60
CA LEU A 411 9.17 11.47 1.95
C LEU A 411 9.54 10.70 3.22
N GLU A 412 8.96 11.10 4.35
CA GLU A 412 9.22 10.52 5.67
C GLU A 412 7.94 10.00 6.31
N VAL A 413 8.06 9.31 7.45
CA VAL A 413 6.89 8.89 8.23
C VAL A 413 7.14 9.01 9.74
N SER A 414 6.14 9.52 10.46
CA SER A 414 6.20 9.63 11.91
C SER A 414 6.11 8.26 12.59
N PRO A 415 6.57 8.13 13.84
CA PRO A 415 6.15 7.05 14.72
C PRO A 415 4.62 7.04 14.94
N PRO A 416 4.04 5.95 15.50
CA PRO A 416 2.64 5.91 15.91
C PRO A 416 2.29 7.02 16.91
N VAL A 417 1.19 7.71 16.66
CA VAL A 417 0.75 8.88 17.45
C VAL A 417 -0.75 8.86 17.71
N THR A 418 -1.20 9.62 18.70
CA THR A 418 -2.63 9.86 18.96
C THR A 418 -2.85 11.37 19.02
N VAL A 419 -3.79 11.86 18.21
CA VAL A 419 -4.03 13.29 18.01
C VAL A 419 -5.50 13.57 18.27
N ASN A 420 -5.80 14.36 19.30
CA ASN A 420 -7.18 14.72 19.67
C ASN A 420 -8.12 13.50 19.80
N GLY A 421 -7.61 12.39 20.34
CA GLY A 421 -8.37 11.14 20.50
C GLY A 421 -8.39 10.21 19.28
N LYS A 422 -7.86 10.63 18.12
CA LYS A 422 -7.68 9.77 16.94
C LYS A 422 -6.30 9.13 16.94
N THR A 423 -6.25 7.81 16.96
CA THR A 423 -5.00 7.04 16.93
C THR A 423 -4.57 6.76 15.49
N TYR A 424 -3.29 7.03 15.20
CA TYR A 424 -2.60 6.68 13.96
C TYR A 424 -1.55 5.60 14.27
N PRO A 425 -1.97 4.32 14.32
CA PRO A 425 -1.12 3.23 14.83
C PRO A 425 0.06 2.88 13.92
N LEU A 426 0.04 3.33 12.68
CA LEU A 426 1.12 3.17 11.69
C LEU A 426 1.89 4.48 11.44
N GLY A 427 1.65 5.50 12.28
CA GLY A 427 2.18 6.85 12.09
C GLY A 427 1.49 7.63 10.99
N ARG A 428 2.07 8.78 10.64
CA ARG A 428 1.60 9.65 9.55
C ARG A 428 2.75 10.00 8.61
N ILE A 429 2.51 9.86 7.31
CA ILE A 429 3.46 10.26 6.27
C ILE A 429 3.68 11.78 6.33
N LEU A 430 4.92 12.21 6.14
CA LEU A 430 5.36 13.60 6.15
C LEU A 430 6.04 13.89 4.81
N ILE A 431 5.51 14.86 4.05
CA ILE A 431 6.08 15.27 2.77
C ILE A 431 6.31 16.77 2.74
N GLY A 432 7.43 17.22 2.19
CA GLY A 432 7.71 18.65 2.06
C GLY A 432 7.03 19.30 0.85
N SER A 433 6.58 20.53 1.05
CA SER A 433 5.80 21.34 0.12
C SER A 433 6.20 22.82 0.21
N SER A 434 5.49 23.67 -0.52
CA SER A 434 5.56 25.13 -0.45
C SER A 434 4.29 25.73 0.14
N PHE A 435 4.30 27.02 0.48
CA PHE A 435 3.08 27.67 0.95
C PHE A 435 2.02 27.71 -0.17
N PRO A 436 0.72 27.51 0.14
CA PRO A 436 -0.32 27.42 -0.90
C PRO A 436 -0.38 28.60 -1.88
N LEU A 437 0.03 29.80 -1.44
CA LEU A 437 -0.01 31.03 -2.24
C LEU A 437 1.35 31.43 -2.85
N SER A 438 2.42 30.64 -2.63
CA SER A 438 3.77 31.03 -3.10
C SER A 438 4.05 30.64 -4.55
N GLY A 439 3.28 29.72 -5.14
CA GLY A 439 3.61 29.12 -6.44
C GLY A 439 4.96 28.39 -6.43
N GLY A 440 5.37 27.89 -5.25
CA GLY A 440 6.65 27.22 -5.05
C GLY A 440 6.65 25.77 -5.54
N ARG A 441 7.75 25.05 -5.26
CA ARG A 441 7.83 23.62 -5.62
C ARG A 441 6.85 22.80 -4.78
N ARG A 442 6.43 21.67 -5.31
CA ARG A 442 5.61 20.67 -4.62
C ARG A 442 5.89 19.30 -5.22
N MET A 443 5.83 18.25 -4.41
CA MET A 443 5.86 16.87 -4.90
C MET A 443 4.71 16.68 -5.91
N THR A 444 4.98 15.94 -6.98
CA THR A 444 4.04 15.69 -8.07
C THR A 444 2.73 15.12 -7.56
N LYS A 445 1.63 15.49 -8.22
CA LYS A 445 0.27 15.08 -7.85
C LYS A 445 0.13 13.55 -7.83
N VAL A 446 0.73 12.87 -8.80
CA VAL A 446 0.63 11.40 -8.93
C VAL A 446 1.20 10.67 -7.72
N VAL A 447 2.31 11.14 -7.14
CA VAL A 447 2.89 10.55 -5.93
C VAL A 447 2.05 10.91 -4.72
N ARG A 448 1.64 12.18 -4.57
CA ARG A 448 0.79 12.62 -3.44
C ARG A 448 -0.53 11.87 -3.39
N ASP A 449 -1.19 11.68 -4.53
CA ASP A 449 -2.47 10.99 -4.59
C ASP A 449 -2.32 9.50 -4.30
N PHE A 450 -1.24 8.87 -4.78
CA PHE A 450 -0.90 7.51 -4.40
C PHE A 450 -0.75 7.37 -2.88
N LEU A 451 0.05 8.22 -2.23
CA LEU A 451 0.25 8.18 -0.78
C LEU A 451 -1.05 8.43 -0.01
N GLN A 452 -1.88 9.37 -0.48
CA GLN A 452 -3.18 9.67 0.11
C GLN A 452 -4.16 8.49 -0.02
N ALA A 453 -4.16 7.79 -1.16
CA ALA A 453 -5.06 6.67 -1.44
C ALA A 453 -4.80 5.44 -0.56
N GLN A 454 -3.59 5.32 0.02
CA GLN A 454 -3.25 4.24 0.96
C GLN A 454 -4.03 4.35 2.28
N GLN A 455 -4.51 5.55 2.65
CA GLN A 455 -5.34 5.89 3.82
C GLN A 455 -4.69 5.69 5.20
N VAL A 456 -3.97 4.58 5.41
CA VAL A 456 -3.56 4.10 6.73
C VAL A 456 -2.43 4.90 7.40
N GLN A 457 -1.76 5.78 6.66
CA GLN A 457 -0.74 6.71 7.18
C GLN A 457 -1.05 8.19 6.84
N ALA A 458 -2.29 8.51 6.46
CA ALA A 458 -2.85 9.86 6.33
C ALA A 458 -1.84 11.04 6.24
N PRO A 459 -1.26 11.29 5.05
CA PRO A 459 -0.14 12.22 4.86
C PRO A 459 -0.35 13.65 5.40
N VAL A 460 0.75 14.31 5.77
CA VAL A 460 0.82 15.71 6.20
C VAL A 460 1.86 16.43 5.36
N GLU A 461 1.48 17.59 4.80
CA GLU A 461 2.43 18.46 4.10
C GLU A 461 3.14 19.41 5.07
N LEU A 462 4.47 19.43 5.00
CA LEU A 462 5.37 20.32 5.71
C LEU A 462 5.89 21.41 4.75
N TYR A 463 6.54 22.44 5.28
CA TYR A 463 7.18 23.48 4.48
C TYR A 463 8.68 23.21 4.35
N SER A 464 9.08 22.68 3.20
CA SER A 464 10.49 22.41 2.87
C SER A 464 11.03 23.32 1.78
N ASP A 465 10.17 24.03 1.02
CA ASP A 465 10.59 24.83 -0.13
C ASP A 465 11.51 26.03 0.20
N TRP A 466 11.69 26.33 1.49
CA TRP A 466 12.71 27.28 1.96
C TRP A 466 14.14 26.74 1.88
N LEU A 467 14.34 25.43 1.73
CA LEU A 467 15.64 24.78 1.51
C LEU A 467 15.95 24.68 0.02
N THR A 468 17.23 24.81 -0.34
CA THR A 468 17.67 24.73 -1.74
C THR A 468 17.36 23.35 -2.32
N VAL A 469 17.66 22.28 -1.57
CA VAL A 469 17.30 20.90 -1.93
C VAL A 469 15.81 20.67 -1.68
N GLY A 470 15.31 21.04 -0.49
CA GLY A 470 13.87 21.10 -0.25
C GLY A 470 13.31 19.83 0.35
N HIS A 471 14.10 19.10 1.13
CA HIS A 471 13.72 17.83 1.74
C HIS A 471 13.40 17.99 3.22
N VAL A 472 12.53 17.13 3.75
CA VAL A 472 12.13 17.18 5.16
C VAL A 472 13.21 16.57 6.08
N ASP A 473 13.98 15.60 5.58
CA ASP A 473 15.08 14.97 6.30
C ASP A 473 16.25 15.94 6.61
N GLU A 474 16.30 17.10 5.96
CA GLU A 474 17.29 18.15 6.22
C GLU A 474 17.05 18.89 7.54
N PHE A 475 15.82 18.86 8.08
CA PHE A 475 15.47 19.66 9.26
C PHE A 475 14.77 18.91 10.39
N MET A 476 14.32 17.67 10.17
CA MET A 476 13.72 16.86 11.23
C MET A 476 14.11 15.38 11.11
N THR A 477 14.02 14.65 12.22
CA THR A 477 14.06 13.18 12.27
C THR A 477 13.41 12.69 13.56
N PHE A 478 13.23 11.37 13.68
CA PHE A 478 12.72 10.73 14.90
C PHE A 478 13.72 9.69 15.42
N VAL A 479 13.92 9.68 16.73
CA VAL A 479 14.73 8.67 17.41
C VAL A 479 13.89 7.96 18.49
N PRO A 480 14.04 6.64 18.67
CA PRO A 480 13.40 5.94 19.77
C PRO A 480 14.02 6.37 21.10
N ILE A 481 13.30 6.18 22.20
CA ILE A 481 13.89 6.21 23.54
C ILE A 481 14.15 4.76 23.96
N PRO A 482 15.42 4.31 23.98
CA PRO A 482 15.79 2.93 24.30
C PRO A 482 15.09 2.37 25.54
N GLY A 483 14.55 1.16 25.41
CA GLY A 483 13.83 0.48 26.49
C GLY A 483 12.39 0.95 26.71
N THR A 484 11.87 1.87 25.89
CA THR A 484 10.48 2.34 25.96
C THR A 484 9.78 2.25 24.59
N LYS A 485 8.47 2.53 24.56
CA LYS A 485 7.71 2.74 23.31
C LYS A 485 7.65 4.22 22.90
N GLN A 486 8.35 5.10 23.60
CA GLN A 486 8.36 6.54 23.34
C GLN A 486 9.46 6.89 22.33
N PHE A 487 9.34 8.09 21.77
CA PHE A 487 10.31 8.65 20.84
C PHE A 487 10.57 10.12 21.14
N ARG A 488 11.59 10.68 20.50
CA ARG A 488 11.82 12.13 20.42
C ARG A 488 11.88 12.54 18.95
N MET A 489 11.27 13.67 18.66
CA MET A 489 11.49 14.38 17.40
C MET A 489 12.73 15.25 17.55
N LEU A 490 13.69 15.10 16.66
CA LEU A 490 14.86 15.97 16.59
C LEU A 490 14.58 17.03 15.52
N MET A 491 14.85 18.29 15.82
CA MET A 491 14.63 19.39 14.90
C MET A 491 15.89 20.25 14.78
N ALA A 492 16.27 20.61 13.55
CA ALA A 492 17.32 21.58 13.32
C ALA A 492 16.95 22.93 13.96
N SER A 493 17.91 23.60 14.61
CA SER A 493 17.68 24.85 15.31
C SER A 493 18.86 25.80 15.16
N THR A 494 18.65 26.90 14.43
CA THR A 494 19.65 27.95 14.28
C THR A 494 19.79 28.76 15.57
N SER A 495 18.68 28.97 16.28
CA SER A 495 18.67 29.65 17.57
C SER A 495 19.51 28.91 18.63
N ALA A 496 19.44 27.57 18.69
CA ALA A 496 20.28 26.75 19.56
C ALA A 496 21.77 26.89 19.21
N CYS A 497 22.11 26.90 17.92
CA CYS A 497 23.49 27.10 17.46
C CYS A 497 24.04 28.48 17.86
N TYR A 498 23.28 29.56 17.62
CA TYR A 498 23.67 30.90 18.04
C TYR A 498 23.79 31.05 19.55
N LYS A 499 22.91 30.40 20.33
CA LYS A 499 23.00 30.38 21.79
C LYS A 499 24.29 29.72 22.25
N LEU A 500 24.60 28.53 21.74
CA LEU A 500 25.83 27.80 22.05
C LEU A 500 27.08 28.62 21.67
N PHE A 501 27.10 29.23 20.49
CA PHE A 501 28.24 30.04 20.05
C PHE A 501 28.43 31.29 20.90
N ARG A 502 27.36 31.95 21.35
CA ARG A 502 27.43 33.09 22.29
C ARG A 502 27.90 32.66 23.69
N GLU A 503 27.53 31.46 24.14
CA GLU A 503 28.05 30.86 25.38
C GLU A 503 29.56 30.65 25.26
N LYS A 504 30.03 29.98 24.20
CA LYS A 504 31.45 29.75 23.96
C LYS A 504 32.25 31.04 23.74
N GLN A 505 31.67 32.06 23.11
CA GLN A 505 32.29 33.38 23.02
C GLN A 505 32.50 34.01 24.41
N ARG A 506 31.50 33.95 25.29
CA ARG A 506 31.58 34.50 26.66
C ARG A 506 32.57 33.75 27.54
N GLU A 507 32.74 32.45 27.30
CA GLU A 507 33.76 31.61 27.96
C GLU A 507 35.19 31.89 27.46
N GLY A 508 35.38 32.81 26.50
CA GLY A 508 36.69 33.19 25.97
C GLY A 508 37.11 32.42 24.71
N HIS A 509 36.24 31.56 24.17
CA HIS A 509 36.52 30.75 22.99
C HIS A 509 36.07 31.39 21.67
N GLY A 510 35.90 32.72 21.61
CA GLY A 510 35.43 33.42 20.41
C GLY A 510 36.32 33.22 19.16
N GLU A 511 37.61 32.95 19.35
CA GLU A 511 38.55 32.65 18.26
C GLU A 511 38.66 31.17 17.90
N ALA A 512 37.86 30.29 18.53
CA ALA A 512 37.81 28.87 18.18
C ALA A 512 37.46 28.69 16.70
N ILE A 513 38.25 27.86 16.01
CA ILE A 513 38.22 27.71 14.56
C ILE A 513 37.30 26.53 14.18
N MET A 514 36.41 26.75 13.20
CA MET A 514 35.63 25.71 12.53
C MET A 514 36.41 25.08 11.38
N PHE A 515 36.04 23.87 10.97
CA PHE A 515 36.67 23.14 9.87
C PHE A 515 38.18 22.88 10.10
N LYS A 516 38.59 22.72 11.38
CA LYS A 516 39.96 22.31 11.72
C LYS A 516 40.24 20.90 11.17
N GLY A 517 41.41 20.70 10.55
CA GLY A 517 41.75 19.47 9.82
C GLY A 517 41.31 19.47 8.36
N TRP A 518 40.51 20.46 7.95
CA TRP A 518 40.09 20.69 6.58
C TRP A 518 40.82 21.91 6.00
N HIS A 519 41.93 21.66 5.31
CA HIS A 519 42.55 22.68 4.46
C HIS A 519 41.84 22.68 3.10
N LEU A 520 41.28 23.82 2.70
CA LEU A 520 40.93 24.11 1.32
C LEU A 520 42.24 24.13 0.48
N GLN A 521 42.82 22.97 0.20
CA GLN A 521 43.92 22.83 -0.75
C GLN A 521 43.34 22.49 -2.14
N SER A 522 43.33 23.54 -2.97
CA SER A 522 43.35 23.54 -4.44
C SER A 522 42.26 22.78 -5.22
N ALA A 523 41.13 23.46 -5.45
CA ALA A 523 40.35 23.30 -6.69
C ALA A 523 40.89 24.17 -7.85
N TYR A 524 41.99 24.90 -7.63
CA TYR A 524 42.66 25.74 -8.63
C TYR A 524 44.09 25.24 -8.91
N SER A 525 44.21 24.12 -9.63
CA SER A 525 45.44 23.77 -10.36
C SER A 525 45.18 22.66 -11.38
N GLN A 526 44.14 22.80 -12.22
CA GLN A 526 44.03 22.02 -13.45
C GLN A 526 42.98 22.60 -14.42
N LYS A 527 43.34 23.70 -15.09
CA LYS A 527 43.04 23.92 -16.52
C LYS A 527 44.29 24.59 -17.12
N PRO A 528 44.80 24.14 -18.29
CA PRO A 528 43.99 23.78 -19.46
C PRO A 528 44.46 22.50 -20.21
N ALA A 529 43.53 21.56 -20.42
CA ALA A 529 43.60 20.62 -21.54
C ALA A 529 42.19 20.24 -22.07
N PHE A 530 41.14 20.36 -21.26
CA PHE A 530 39.79 19.95 -21.66
C PHE A 530 39.00 20.99 -22.47
N LEU A 531 39.48 22.24 -22.57
CA LEU A 531 38.82 23.31 -23.34
C LEU A 531 39.08 23.24 -24.86
N ARG A 532 39.77 22.23 -25.38
CA ARG A 532 39.97 22.04 -26.83
C ARG A 532 39.19 20.87 -27.45
N LEU A 533 38.47 20.08 -26.64
CA LEU A 533 37.75 18.88 -27.12
C LEU A 533 36.23 19.02 -27.11
N VAL A 534 35.69 20.06 -26.46
CA VAL A 534 34.24 20.28 -26.34
C VAL A 534 33.68 21.12 -27.50
N ASP A 535 34.53 21.78 -28.30
CA ASP A 535 34.09 22.55 -29.47
C ASP A 535 33.87 21.71 -30.74
N THR A 536 34.25 20.42 -30.75
CA THR A 536 34.21 19.60 -31.97
C THR A 536 33.09 18.56 -32.01
N TYR A 537 32.36 18.31 -30.93
CA TYR A 537 31.28 17.31 -30.90
C TYR A 537 30.14 17.75 -29.97
N VAL A 538 29.22 18.58 -30.47
CA VAL A 538 27.96 18.93 -29.79
C VAL A 538 26.79 18.68 -30.73
N HIS A 539 26.27 17.46 -30.70
CA HIS A 539 24.85 17.13 -30.93
C HIS A 539 24.63 15.76 -30.29
N HIS A 540 23.66 15.62 -29.37
CA HIS A 540 23.25 14.40 -28.61
C HIS A 540 23.68 14.25 -27.12
N PHE A 541 23.49 15.27 -26.27
CA PHE A 541 23.38 15.07 -24.81
C PHE A 541 22.33 16.01 -24.18
N PRO A 542 21.47 15.53 -23.25
CA PRO A 542 20.54 16.37 -22.48
C PRO A 542 21.27 17.20 -21.39
N PRO A 543 20.66 18.30 -20.89
CA PRO A 543 21.38 19.45 -20.38
C PRO A 543 21.48 19.46 -18.84
N TYR A 544 22.16 18.49 -18.22
CA TYR A 544 22.31 18.50 -16.75
C TYR A 544 23.72 18.55 -16.16
N PRO A 545 24.83 18.23 -16.86
CA PRO A 545 26.15 18.33 -16.21
C PRO A 545 26.77 19.73 -16.25
N LYS A 546 26.23 20.69 -17.03
CA LYS A 546 26.83 22.03 -17.16
C LYS A 546 26.37 23.04 -16.11
N ALA A 547 25.12 22.98 -15.66
CA ALA A 547 24.57 23.98 -14.74
C ALA A 547 25.08 23.80 -13.30
N VAL A 548 25.22 22.56 -12.83
CA VAL A 548 25.71 22.26 -11.47
C VAL A 548 27.20 22.60 -11.32
N PHE A 549 28.01 22.39 -12.37
CA PHE A 549 29.46 22.61 -12.31
C PHE A 549 29.84 24.11 -12.30
N LEU A 550 29.02 24.99 -12.90
CA LEU A 550 29.30 26.44 -12.96
C LEU A 550 28.87 27.20 -11.70
N ILE A 551 27.90 26.70 -10.94
CA ILE A 551 27.41 27.36 -9.71
C ILE A 551 28.38 27.15 -8.53
N VAL A 552 29.04 25.98 -8.46
CA VAL A 552 30.06 25.70 -7.41
C VAL A 552 31.28 26.61 -7.53
N ALA A 553 31.66 26.99 -8.75
CA ALA A 553 32.75 27.93 -8.97
C ALA A 553 32.43 29.36 -8.48
N GLY A 554 31.15 29.75 -8.44
CA GLY A 554 30.71 31.06 -7.94
C GLY A 554 30.65 31.13 -6.40
N GLY A 555 30.28 30.03 -5.73
CA GLY A 555 30.21 29.96 -4.26
C GLY A 555 31.56 29.79 -3.55
N LEU A 556 32.56 29.23 -4.25
CA LEU A 556 33.93 29.06 -3.75
C LEU A 556 34.94 30.01 -4.42
N GLY A 557 34.54 30.74 -5.48
CA GLY A 557 35.37 31.66 -6.26
C GLY A 557 35.77 32.97 -5.56
N GLY A 558 35.45 33.14 -4.28
CA GLY A 558 35.80 34.32 -3.49
C GLY A 558 36.31 34.05 -2.07
N MET A 559 36.41 32.78 -1.64
CA MET A 559 36.88 32.45 -0.29
C MET A 559 38.41 32.42 -0.24
N SER A 560 38.98 33.61 -0.10
CA SER A 560 40.29 33.83 0.54
C SER A 560 40.41 32.94 1.79
N SER A 561 41.63 32.44 2.04
CA SER A 561 42.13 31.58 3.14
C SER A 561 41.81 31.99 4.60
N LYS A 562 40.64 32.56 4.86
CA LYS A 562 40.23 33.14 6.14
C LYS A 562 39.65 32.05 7.04
N ARG A 563 40.37 31.74 8.11
CA ARG A 563 39.91 30.95 9.27
C ARG A 563 38.49 31.40 9.70
N ILE A 564 37.51 30.50 9.70
CA ILE A 564 36.15 30.76 10.19
C ILE A 564 36.16 30.54 11.71
N THR A 565 35.76 31.57 12.47
CA THR A 565 35.72 31.54 13.94
C THR A 565 34.33 31.91 14.46
N ILE A 566 34.06 31.60 15.73
CA ILE A 566 32.82 31.99 16.41
C ILE A 566 32.59 33.51 16.29
N ASN A 567 33.61 34.33 16.56
CA ASN A 567 33.53 35.79 16.47
C ASN A 567 33.12 36.26 15.06
N LYS A 568 33.58 35.61 13.99
CA LYS A 568 33.21 35.96 12.61
C LYS A 568 31.77 35.61 12.28
N ILE A 569 31.28 34.47 12.79
CA ILE A 569 29.89 34.05 12.59
C ILE A 569 28.95 34.99 13.33
N LEU A 570 29.25 35.29 14.60
CA LEU A 570 28.42 36.14 15.44
C LEU A 570 28.42 37.62 15.02
N SER A 571 29.49 38.11 14.38
CA SER A 571 29.57 39.49 13.87
C SER A 571 29.02 39.67 12.45
N SER A 572 28.62 38.59 11.77
CA SER A 572 28.01 38.67 10.43
C SER A 572 26.51 38.98 10.54
N GLU A 573 26.14 40.26 10.41
CA GLU A 573 24.74 40.71 10.49
C GLU A 573 23.83 40.02 9.46
N SER A 574 24.29 39.85 8.22
CA SER A 574 23.52 39.18 7.17
C SER A 574 23.26 37.72 7.49
N LEU A 575 24.27 36.97 7.94
CA LEU A 575 24.12 35.57 8.31
C LEU A 575 23.15 35.40 9.50
N VAL A 576 23.18 36.33 10.46
CA VAL A 576 22.23 36.36 11.59
C VAL A 576 20.81 36.59 11.10
N GLN A 577 20.58 37.57 10.21
CA GLN A 577 19.25 37.85 9.66
C GLN A 577 18.70 36.67 8.84
N GLU A 578 19.55 36.06 8.00
CA GLU A 578 19.20 34.86 7.23
C GLU A 578 18.77 33.72 8.16
N ASN A 579 19.54 33.43 9.22
CA ASN A 579 19.22 32.34 10.13
C ASN A 579 18.06 32.62 11.08
N GLN A 580 17.76 33.89 11.38
CA GLN A 580 16.52 34.27 12.04
C GLN A 580 15.30 33.98 11.15
N TYR A 581 15.41 34.22 9.84
CA TYR A 581 14.37 33.83 8.88
C TYR A 581 14.23 32.30 8.83
N PHE A 582 15.32 31.55 8.68
CA PHE A 582 15.28 30.10 8.65
C PHE A 582 14.73 29.49 9.95
N GLN A 583 15.02 30.07 11.11
CA GLN A 583 14.37 29.66 12.36
C GLN A 583 12.86 29.79 12.30
N ARG A 584 12.30 30.84 11.69
CA ARG A 584 10.85 30.97 11.53
C ARG A 584 10.27 29.89 10.61
N CYS A 585 11.00 29.47 9.58
CA CYS A 585 10.59 28.35 8.73
C CYS A 585 10.56 27.04 9.53
N LEU A 586 11.57 26.82 10.38
CA LEU A 586 11.64 25.67 11.30
C LEU A 586 10.50 25.70 12.33
N ASP A 587 10.25 26.86 12.95
CA ASP A 587 9.20 27.05 13.94
C ASP A 587 7.81 26.83 13.34
N TRP A 588 7.57 27.27 12.10
CA TRP A 588 6.32 26.99 11.40
C TRP A 588 6.07 25.49 11.23
N ASN A 589 7.11 24.73 10.85
CA ASN A 589 7.03 23.26 10.78
C ASN A 589 6.86 22.64 12.17
N ARG A 590 7.52 23.16 13.21
CA ARG A 590 7.35 22.72 14.60
C ARG A 590 5.89 22.78 15.02
N ASP A 591 5.21 23.89 14.71
CA ASP A 591 3.81 24.09 15.07
C ASP A 591 2.88 23.13 14.31
N ILE A 592 3.15 22.86 13.03
CA ILE A 592 2.41 21.84 12.27
C ILE A 592 2.63 20.46 12.86
N LEU A 593 3.87 20.07 13.10
CA LEU A 593 4.20 18.74 13.63
C LEU A 593 3.57 18.53 15.02
N LYS A 594 3.63 19.54 15.90
CA LYS A 594 2.93 19.50 17.19
C LYS A 594 1.42 19.31 17.03
N LYS A 595 0.79 20.05 16.12
CA LYS A 595 -0.65 19.96 15.87
C LYS A 595 -1.05 18.61 15.25
N GLU A 596 -0.37 18.20 14.20
CA GLU A 596 -0.75 17.07 13.35
C GLU A 596 -0.28 15.71 13.88
N LEU A 597 0.69 15.70 14.80
CA LEU A 597 1.21 14.51 15.47
C LEU A 597 0.91 14.49 16.98
N GLY A 598 0.26 15.52 17.52
CA GLY A 598 -0.10 15.61 18.94
C GLY A 598 1.11 15.72 19.88
N LEU A 599 2.20 16.33 19.40
CA LEU A 599 3.45 16.47 20.17
C LEU A 599 3.42 17.69 21.08
N THR A 600 4.15 17.59 22.18
CA THR A 600 4.45 18.69 23.09
C THR A 600 5.92 19.08 23.01
N GLU A 601 6.31 20.20 23.64
CA GLU A 601 7.73 20.59 23.72
C GLU A 601 8.61 19.55 24.42
N GLN A 602 8.04 18.66 25.25
CA GLN A 602 8.80 17.58 25.91
C GLN A 602 9.22 16.47 24.94
N ASP A 603 8.56 16.40 23.79
CA ASP A 603 8.79 15.38 22.76
C ASP A 603 9.84 15.84 21.74
N ILE A 604 10.29 17.10 21.81
CA ILE A 604 11.13 17.73 20.79
C ILE A 604 12.49 18.11 21.37
N ILE A 605 13.55 17.78 20.64
CA ILE A 605 14.93 18.16 20.96
C ILE A 605 15.50 18.97 19.81
N ASP A 606 15.97 20.17 20.14
CA ASP A 606 16.59 21.07 19.19
C ASP A 606 18.08 20.75 19.03
N LEU A 607 18.49 20.37 17.82
CA LEU A 607 19.89 20.19 17.46
C LEU A 607 20.45 21.46 16.81
N PRO A 608 21.65 21.94 17.20
CA PRO A 608 22.21 23.15 16.64
C PRO A 608 22.53 22.97 15.15
N ALA A 609 21.90 23.78 14.32
CA ALA A 609 22.12 23.84 12.87
C ALA A 609 22.46 25.28 12.45
N LEU A 610 23.05 25.46 11.28
CA LEU A 610 23.28 26.79 10.72
C LEU A 610 23.18 26.70 9.20
N PHE A 611 22.57 27.69 8.58
CA PHE A 611 22.35 27.72 7.13
C PHE A 611 22.93 28.98 6.51
N LYS A 612 23.13 28.95 5.20
CA LYS A 612 23.48 30.10 4.37
C LYS A 612 22.43 30.28 3.28
N MET A 613 21.99 31.51 3.08
CA MET A 613 21.07 31.83 1.98
C MET A 613 21.78 31.76 0.62
N ASP A 614 21.12 31.20 -0.39
CA ASP A 614 21.55 31.19 -1.78
C ASP A 614 20.93 32.34 -2.60
N GLU A 615 21.23 32.37 -3.90
CA GLU A 615 20.75 33.41 -4.83
C GLU A 615 19.23 33.38 -5.02
N LYS A 616 18.58 32.22 -4.79
CA LYS A 616 17.12 32.04 -4.85
C LYS A 616 16.45 32.31 -3.51
N ARG A 617 17.19 32.81 -2.51
CA ARG A 617 16.74 33.03 -1.13
C ARG A 617 16.35 31.75 -0.38
N GLN A 618 16.97 30.63 -0.75
CA GLN A 618 16.79 29.34 -0.11
C GLN A 618 17.99 28.99 0.77
N ALA A 619 17.79 28.09 1.73
CA ALA A 619 18.79 27.66 2.68
C ALA A 619 19.61 26.48 2.14
N ARG A 620 20.93 26.58 2.28
CA ARG A 620 21.86 25.44 2.27
C ARG A 620 22.55 25.31 3.62
N ALA A 621 22.88 24.09 4.03
CA ALA A 621 23.63 23.84 5.26
C ALA A 621 24.96 24.62 5.27
N TYR A 622 25.29 25.29 6.38
CA TYR A 622 26.56 25.99 6.57
C TYR A 622 27.67 25.03 7.02
N PHE A 623 27.30 24.04 7.82
CA PHE A 623 28.09 22.87 8.20
C PHE A 623 27.17 21.64 8.16
N PRO A 624 27.70 20.39 8.17
CA PRO A 624 26.89 19.18 8.04
C PRO A 624 25.65 19.14 8.94
N ASN A 625 24.47 18.97 8.34
CA ASN A 625 23.18 18.98 9.05
C ASN A 625 23.00 17.74 9.92
N MET A 626 23.35 17.85 11.21
CA MET A 626 23.35 16.71 12.16
C MET A 626 21.99 15.99 12.34
N VAL A 627 20.87 16.61 11.96
CA VAL A 627 19.54 15.96 12.03
C VAL A 627 19.36 14.88 10.96
N ASN A 628 20.09 14.99 9.84
CA ASN A 628 20.07 14.08 8.70
C ASN A 628 20.95 12.83 9.00
N MET A 629 20.54 12.04 9.99
CA MET A 629 21.32 10.94 10.58
C MET A 629 20.73 9.56 10.29
N ILE A 630 21.57 8.52 10.38
CA ILE A 630 21.12 7.11 10.37
C ILE A 630 20.67 6.73 11.78
N VAL A 631 19.45 6.19 11.90
CA VAL A 631 18.90 5.71 13.19
C VAL A 631 18.82 4.19 13.19
N LEU A 632 19.71 3.51 13.92
CA LEU A 632 19.71 2.06 14.08
C LEU A 632 19.42 1.69 15.54
N ASP A 633 18.12 1.67 15.89
CA ASP A 633 17.64 1.59 17.27
C ASP A 633 18.28 2.67 18.16
N LYS A 634 19.20 2.29 19.05
CA LYS A 634 19.90 3.21 19.95
C LYS A 634 21.17 3.82 19.33
N ASP A 635 21.71 3.23 18.27
CA ASP A 635 22.97 3.63 17.66
C ASP A 635 22.70 4.64 16.52
N LEU A 636 23.24 5.86 16.67
CA LEU A 636 23.01 6.97 15.76
C LEU A 636 24.27 7.26 14.93
N GLY A 637 24.12 7.29 13.60
CA GLY A 637 25.13 7.72 12.64
C GLY A 637 24.92 9.17 12.25
N ILE A 638 25.53 10.10 12.98
CA ILE A 638 25.28 11.54 12.89
C ILE A 638 26.32 12.20 11.97
N PRO A 639 25.95 13.04 11.00
CA PRO A 639 26.90 13.83 10.22
C PRO A 639 27.89 14.59 11.11
N LYS A 640 29.19 14.48 10.85
CA LYS A 640 30.22 15.14 11.66
C LYS A 640 30.21 16.65 11.36
N PRO A 641 29.92 17.54 12.32
CA PRO A 641 29.64 18.95 12.03
C PRO A 641 30.89 19.82 11.80
N PHE A 642 32.10 19.33 12.12
CA PHE A 642 33.35 20.11 12.03
C PHE A 642 33.30 21.49 12.71
N GLY A 643 32.61 21.55 13.85
CA GLY A 643 32.39 22.76 14.64
C GLY A 643 33.65 23.36 15.28
N PRO A 644 33.47 24.49 15.99
CA PRO A 644 34.56 25.14 16.71
C PRO A 644 35.23 24.19 17.70
N GLN A 645 36.55 24.16 17.69
CA GLN A 645 37.34 23.34 18.61
C GLN A 645 37.58 24.08 19.92
N VAL A 646 37.03 23.56 21.01
CA VAL A 646 37.23 24.04 22.39
C VAL A 646 37.93 22.91 23.14
N ASP A 647 39.12 23.19 23.68
CA ASP A 647 39.97 22.19 24.32
C ASP A 647 40.21 20.93 23.46
N GLU A 648 40.44 21.15 22.15
CA GLU A 648 40.64 20.10 21.13
C GLU A 648 39.42 19.18 20.89
N VAL A 649 38.24 19.58 21.36
CA VAL A 649 36.98 18.87 21.11
C VAL A 649 35.99 19.76 20.36
N CYS A 650 35.24 19.18 19.43
CA CYS A 650 34.18 19.87 18.70
C CYS A 650 33.01 20.19 19.63
N CYS A 651 32.76 21.48 19.90
CA CYS A 651 31.72 21.87 20.85
C CYS A 651 30.29 21.50 20.40
N LEU A 652 30.04 21.39 19.09
CA LEU A 652 28.77 20.91 18.54
C LEU A 652 28.56 19.42 18.84
N GLU A 653 29.59 18.59 18.63
CA GLU A 653 29.53 17.16 18.94
C GLU A 653 29.25 16.92 20.43
N THR A 654 29.98 17.63 21.30
CA THR A 654 29.76 17.57 22.75
C THR A 654 28.35 18.00 23.14
N HIS A 655 27.82 19.07 22.52
CA HIS A 655 26.47 19.53 22.80
C HIS A 655 25.42 18.50 22.40
N VAL A 656 25.52 17.92 21.19
CA VAL A 656 24.59 16.88 20.73
C VAL A 656 24.65 15.64 21.63
N ARG A 657 25.85 15.20 22.04
CA ARG A 657 26.00 14.12 23.02
C ARG A 657 25.28 14.43 24.33
N SER A 658 25.42 15.65 24.85
CA SER A 658 24.77 16.05 26.10
C SER A 658 23.24 16.06 26.04
N LEU A 659 22.66 16.16 24.82
CA LEU A 659 21.21 16.09 24.61
C LEU A 659 20.71 14.65 24.44
N LEU A 660 21.46 13.81 23.71
CA LEU A 660 20.99 12.50 23.26
C LEU A 660 21.46 11.33 24.15
N GLU A 661 22.70 11.35 24.63
CA GLU A 661 23.25 10.26 25.46
C GLU A 661 22.50 10.06 26.78
N PRO A 662 21.96 11.11 27.47
CA PRO A 662 21.12 10.90 28.65
C PRO A 662 19.83 10.11 28.38
N LEU A 663 19.40 10.01 27.12
CA LEU A 663 18.26 9.18 26.71
C LEU A 663 18.65 7.72 26.49
N GLY A 664 19.94 7.37 26.58
CA GLY A 664 20.48 6.04 26.27
C GLY A 664 20.88 5.85 24.80
N LEU A 665 20.92 6.93 24.01
CA LEU A 665 21.33 6.90 22.60
C LEU A 665 22.86 6.95 22.48
N CYS A 666 23.42 6.22 21.50
CA CYS A 666 24.85 6.13 21.24
C CYS A 666 25.21 6.96 20.00
N CYS A 667 25.79 8.14 20.19
CA CYS A 667 26.16 9.02 19.07
C CYS A 667 27.49 8.60 18.42
N THR A 668 27.47 8.28 17.13
CA THR A 668 28.66 8.06 16.28
C THR A 668 28.70 9.14 15.22
N PHE A 669 29.71 10.02 15.23
CA PHE A 669 29.85 11.06 14.21
C PHE A 669 30.59 10.51 12.98
N VAL A 670 30.00 10.69 11.81
CA VAL A 670 30.47 10.15 10.52
C VAL A 670 30.95 11.30 9.63
N ASP A 671 32.19 11.23 9.15
CA ASP A 671 32.77 12.17 8.19
C ASP A 671 32.23 11.91 6.79
N ASP A 672 31.31 12.79 6.38
CA ASP A 672 30.68 12.80 5.07
C ASP A 672 31.05 14.04 4.24
N ILE A 673 31.85 14.97 4.78
CA ILE A 673 31.98 16.31 4.21
C ILE A 673 32.68 16.29 2.83
N SER A 674 33.63 15.37 2.65
CA SER A 674 34.30 15.11 1.36
C SER A 674 33.37 14.52 0.32
N ALA A 675 32.34 13.79 0.72
CA ALA A 675 31.61 12.87 -0.15
C ALA A 675 30.16 13.26 -0.38
N TYR A 676 29.53 13.97 0.56
CA TYR A 676 28.10 14.29 0.56
C TYR A 676 27.87 15.77 0.83
N HIS A 677 28.40 16.36 1.92
CA HIS A 677 28.12 17.76 2.26
C HIS A 677 28.48 18.76 1.14
N LYS A 678 29.61 18.54 0.44
CA LYS A 678 30.01 19.38 -0.71
C LYS A 678 29.01 19.38 -1.87
N PHE A 679 28.07 18.44 -1.87
CA PHE A 679 26.99 18.25 -2.84
C PHE A 679 25.60 18.51 -2.25
N LEU A 680 25.52 19.22 -1.11
CA LEU A 680 24.26 19.64 -0.47
C LEU A 680 23.41 18.50 0.12
N GLY A 681 24.03 17.42 0.62
CA GLY A 681 23.33 16.39 1.40
C GLY A 681 24.24 15.77 2.46
N GLU A 682 23.72 14.92 3.33
CA GLU A 682 24.48 14.34 4.46
C GLU A 682 24.34 12.81 4.54
N VAL A 683 24.74 12.23 5.67
CA VAL A 683 24.72 10.77 5.93
C VAL A 683 23.38 10.11 5.58
N HIS A 684 22.23 10.65 6.02
CA HIS A 684 20.94 10.03 5.74
C HIS A 684 20.60 10.07 4.25
N CYS A 685 20.82 11.19 3.55
CA CYS A 685 20.64 11.25 2.09
C CYS A 685 21.50 10.20 1.32
N GLY A 686 22.67 9.85 1.87
CA GLY A 686 23.61 8.90 1.28
C GLY A 686 23.38 7.42 1.65
N THR A 687 22.41 7.13 2.52
CA THR A 687 22.07 5.77 2.97
C THR A 687 20.57 5.54 2.87
N ASN A 688 20.09 4.31 3.08
CA ASN A 688 18.66 4.04 3.26
C ASN A 688 18.49 2.77 4.10
N VAL A 689 17.53 2.74 5.02
CA VAL A 689 17.38 1.65 5.99
C VAL A 689 16.08 0.90 5.77
N ARG A 690 16.16 -0.37 5.42
CA ARG A 690 14.99 -1.27 5.45
C ARG A 690 14.74 -1.73 6.88
N ARG A 691 13.50 -1.62 7.34
CA ARG A 691 13.09 -1.95 8.72
C ARG A 691 12.07 -3.08 8.75
N LYS A 692 11.83 -3.63 9.94
CA LYS A 692 10.72 -4.57 10.17
C LYS A 692 9.38 -3.85 9.99
N PRO A 693 8.35 -4.53 9.46
CA PRO A 693 6.96 -4.04 9.48
C PRO A 693 6.45 -3.75 10.90
N PHE A 694 5.37 -2.97 11.00
CA PHE A 694 4.63 -2.82 12.25
C PHE A 694 4.03 -4.15 12.70
N THR A 695 3.93 -4.36 14.01
CA THR A 695 3.18 -5.50 14.56
C THR A 695 1.66 -5.29 14.51
N PHE A 696 1.22 -4.03 14.49
CA PHE A 696 -0.18 -3.66 14.31
C PHE A 696 -0.60 -3.94 12.87
N LYS A 697 -1.68 -4.71 12.70
CA LYS A 697 -2.23 -5.05 11.38
C LYS A 697 -3.06 -3.89 10.84
N TRP A 698 -2.75 -3.43 9.63
CA TRP A 698 -3.34 -2.22 9.05
C TRP A 698 -4.87 -2.28 8.94
N TRP A 699 -5.45 -3.46 8.71
CA TRP A 699 -6.90 -3.64 8.61
C TRP A 699 -7.64 -3.50 9.95
N HIS A 700 -6.93 -3.52 11.08
CA HIS A 700 -7.51 -3.20 12.41
C HIS A 700 -7.60 -1.70 12.69
N MET A 701 -7.03 -0.84 11.83
CA MET A 701 -7.22 0.60 11.91
C MET A 701 -8.66 0.99 11.49
N VAL A 702 -9.13 2.14 11.95
CA VAL A 702 -10.30 2.83 11.39
C VAL A 702 -9.81 4.18 10.84
N PRO A 703 -9.50 4.26 9.52
CA PRO A 703 -8.79 5.40 8.92
C PRO A 703 -9.43 6.77 9.06
#